data_AF-A0A1X1NN28-F1
#
_entry.id   AF-A0A1X1NN28-F1
#
_cell.length_a   1.000
_cell.length_b   1.000
_cell.length_c   1.000
_cell.angle_alpha   90.00
_cell.angle_beta   90.00
_cell.angle_gamma   90.00
#
_symmetry.space_group_name_H-M   'P 1'
#
loop_
_entity.id
_entity.type
_entity.pdbx_description
1 polymer ?
#
loop_
_entity_poly.entity_id
_entity_poly.type
_entity_poly.pdbx_seq_one_letter_code
_entity_poly.pdbx_strand_id
1 'polypeptide(L)'
;MGTYDDGTGTKARALAAAISAVLARVDAHAARARHAGHPAGATPGRAPADTPGHEPRDFAVGNGTAADAATGPEDRPTGAGYTAGHPSGGAGNRPARRKPAGQPPATGRANAPAAVPASGPATPAPAAPDAPASLDALVACFGLTPFERDVVLLTAAAELDPTTGSRCAAASGDPERAYPTFSLALAALAEPHWSALTPVGPLRRWRLVELDDETRLTTSRLRLDERILHFLAGAPYLDARLHGLLRRTAVPDSLPASYDVAAGRVAAAWTAATGQAPLRVELVGGDLPSRADIATAAARRSGLGLYAMAADDVPTDPAERDRLARLWQREAILLPAALLVEVGDLERDQAAATEAFIESAAVPLVVSSTDPRQTARQRGERVTVPALDTDEQLRVWADALADVPEVSDEDLKDLVAQFSLPPHLIRSAGAAVVRDLPGADEPAARELAWRAGLTEARMGMDELGRRIEPQAGWGDLVLAERQLKVLHEIVAHVRQRSTVYEEWGFAATLRRGLGVTALFAGGSGTGKTLAAEVMARELGLDLFVIDLSQVVSKYIGETEKNLRRVFDAAERGGALLLFDEADALFGKRSEVKDSHDRYANLEVSYLLMRMEAYRGLAILTTNMKQALDTAFMRRIRFVVDFPFPGENERAEIWRRVLPARAPMKGVDPALLARLTVAGGSIRNIALSGAFLAAEEGERLQMRHMLEAARTEYLKLDRSLTPSEVHGWV
;
A
#
# COMPACT_ATOMS: atom_id res chain seq x y z
N MET A 1 40.52 -6.25 10.15
CA MET A 1 40.96 -5.92 11.53
C MET A 1 41.55 -4.52 11.48
N GLY A 2 40.68 -3.50 11.54
CA GLY A 2 41.03 -2.09 11.36
C GLY A 2 40.49 -1.25 12.52
N THR A 3 41.22 -0.20 12.86
CA THR A 3 40.99 0.72 13.99
C THR A 3 39.54 1.20 14.12
N TYR A 4 38.88 0.86 15.21
CA TYR A 4 37.49 1.26 15.47
C TYR A 4 37.19 1.49 16.98
N ASP A 5 38.13 2.07 17.75
CA ASP A 5 37.90 2.36 19.18
C ASP A 5 38.77 3.52 19.72
N ASP A 6 38.29 4.75 19.57
CA ASP A 6 38.90 5.96 20.20
C ASP A 6 37.82 7.05 20.49
N GLY A 7 36.80 7.15 19.62
CA GLY A 7 35.67 8.06 19.81
C GLY A 7 34.71 7.66 20.95
N THR A 8 34.61 6.38 21.27
CA THR A 8 33.76 5.77 22.31
C THR A 8 34.27 6.13 23.72
N GLY A 9 35.56 5.88 23.98
CA GLY A 9 36.19 6.22 25.27
C GLY A 9 36.18 7.72 25.58
N THR A 10 36.28 8.57 24.54
CA THR A 10 36.23 10.03 24.70
C THR A 10 34.85 10.52 25.13
N LYS A 11 33.76 10.01 24.52
CA LYS A 11 32.38 10.36 24.91
C LYS A 11 32.05 9.95 26.34
N ALA A 12 32.46 8.74 26.74
CA ALA A 12 32.23 8.24 28.09
C ALA A 12 32.90 9.12 29.18
N ARG A 13 34.12 9.60 28.93
CA ARG A 13 34.83 10.52 29.84
C ARG A 13 34.11 11.87 30.00
N ALA A 14 33.63 12.45 28.90
CA ALA A 14 32.90 13.72 28.94
C ALA A 14 31.54 13.58 29.68
N LEU A 15 30.82 12.47 29.51
CA LEU A 15 29.61 12.19 30.27
C LEU A 15 29.88 12.03 31.77
N ALA A 16 30.93 11.30 32.14
CA ALA A 16 31.35 11.14 33.54
C ALA A 16 31.74 12.50 34.18
N ALA A 17 32.43 13.37 33.44
CA ALA A 17 32.76 14.72 33.92
C ALA A 17 31.51 15.58 34.15
N ALA A 18 30.54 15.55 33.23
CA ALA A 18 29.26 16.24 33.37
C ALA A 18 28.44 15.73 34.57
N ILE A 19 28.39 14.41 34.78
CA ILE A 19 27.78 13.77 35.96
C ILE A 19 28.47 14.25 37.25
N SER A 20 29.81 14.24 37.30
CA SER A 20 30.56 14.68 38.47
C SER A 20 30.28 16.14 38.84
N ALA A 21 30.05 17.02 37.86
CA ALA A 21 29.70 18.44 38.09
C ALA A 21 28.27 18.63 38.64
N VAL A 22 27.35 17.70 38.36
CA VAL A 22 26.01 17.66 38.96
C VAL A 22 26.07 17.11 40.39
N LEU A 23 26.77 15.99 40.60
CA LEU A 23 26.92 15.39 41.94
C LEU A 23 27.61 16.34 42.93
N ALA A 24 28.62 17.11 42.49
CA ALA A 24 29.27 18.12 43.32
C ALA A 24 28.30 19.21 43.83
N ARG A 25 27.25 19.54 43.06
CA ARG A 25 26.20 20.49 43.48
C ARG A 25 25.23 19.87 44.50
N VAL A 26 24.91 18.58 44.34
CA VAL A 26 24.16 17.80 45.33
C VAL A 26 24.92 17.72 46.66
N ASP A 27 26.23 17.47 46.64
CA ASP A 27 27.06 17.46 47.85
C ASP A 27 27.16 18.83 48.53
N ALA A 28 27.27 19.90 47.74
CA ALA A 28 27.26 21.27 48.25
C ALA A 28 25.92 21.63 48.91
N HIS A 29 24.80 21.13 48.38
CA HIS A 29 23.49 21.23 49.04
C HIS A 29 23.46 20.47 50.37
N ALA A 30 23.89 19.20 50.38
CA ALA A 30 23.96 18.38 51.59
C ALA A 30 24.85 19.00 52.69
N ALA A 31 25.97 19.64 52.32
CA ALA A 31 26.82 20.38 53.25
C ALA A 31 26.08 21.58 53.88
N ARG A 32 25.39 22.39 53.07
CA ARG A 32 24.59 23.54 53.54
C ARG A 32 23.45 23.12 54.45
N ALA A 33 22.70 22.08 54.08
CA ALA A 33 21.59 21.55 54.88
C ALA A 33 22.06 21.11 56.29
N ARG A 34 23.20 20.41 56.37
CA ARG A 34 23.82 20.00 57.65
C ARG A 34 24.28 21.19 58.51
N HIS A 35 24.66 22.31 57.91
CA HIS A 35 25.06 23.53 58.65
C HIS A 35 23.86 24.38 59.09
N ALA A 36 22.73 24.33 58.37
CA ALA A 36 21.49 25.01 58.75
C ALA A 36 20.73 24.29 59.88
N GLY A 37 20.96 22.99 60.08
CA GLY A 37 20.25 22.15 61.05
C GLY A 37 20.70 22.26 62.53
N HIS A 38 21.40 23.33 62.93
CA HIS A 38 21.92 23.51 64.30
C HIS A 38 21.24 24.69 65.02
N PRO A 39 20.14 24.46 65.78
CA PRO A 39 19.71 25.38 66.83
C PRO A 39 20.55 25.16 68.11
N ALA A 40 20.83 26.24 68.83
CA ALA A 40 21.54 26.18 70.11
C ALA A 40 20.74 25.40 71.17
N GLY A 41 21.45 24.71 72.06
CA GLY A 41 20.84 23.78 73.02
C GLY A 41 20.10 24.46 74.19
N ALA A 42 19.04 23.78 74.65
CA ALA A 42 18.48 23.93 75.99
C ALA A 42 17.98 22.57 76.49
N THR A 43 18.26 22.25 77.75
CA THR A 43 17.99 20.97 78.44
C THR A 43 16.49 20.78 78.76
N PRO A 44 15.99 19.54 78.96
CA PRO A 44 14.57 19.28 79.16
C PRO A 44 14.11 19.51 80.60
N GLY A 45 12.92 20.08 80.79
CA GLY A 45 12.37 20.39 82.11
C GLY A 45 10.84 20.26 82.21
N ARG A 46 10.40 19.23 82.95
CA ARG A 46 9.14 19.08 83.73
C ARG A 46 7.82 19.73 83.25
N ALA A 47 6.81 18.87 83.05
CA ALA A 47 5.38 19.11 83.32
C ALA A 47 5.11 19.22 84.86
N PRO A 48 3.89 19.55 85.40
CA PRO A 48 2.54 19.49 84.77
C PRO A 48 1.49 20.58 85.17
N ALA A 49 0.24 20.46 84.64
CA ALA A 49 -1.09 20.59 85.32
C ALA A 49 -2.21 21.38 84.56
N ASP A 50 -3.30 20.63 84.24
CA ASP A 50 -4.75 20.90 84.16
C ASP A 50 -5.42 22.20 83.56
N THR A 51 -6.11 22.00 82.40
CA THR A 51 -7.57 22.17 82.04
C THR A 51 -8.51 23.27 82.64
N PRO A 52 -9.73 23.58 82.08
CA PRO A 52 -10.44 23.03 80.88
C PRO A 52 -11.24 24.00 79.94
N GLY A 53 -11.80 23.44 78.85
CA GLY A 53 -12.98 23.95 78.08
C GLY A 53 -12.67 24.43 76.64
N HIS A 54 -13.43 24.10 75.57
CA HIS A 54 -14.75 23.46 75.43
C HIS A 54 -14.87 22.74 74.04
N GLU A 55 -15.45 21.53 74.00
CA GLU A 55 -15.95 20.80 72.79
C GLU A 55 -17.29 21.39 72.27
N PRO A 56 -17.97 20.96 71.16
CA PRO A 56 -17.85 19.72 70.32
C PRO A 56 -17.88 20.00 68.76
N ARG A 57 -18.01 19.09 67.76
CA ARG A 57 -17.69 17.65 67.46
C ARG A 57 -17.86 17.38 65.94
N ASP A 58 -17.40 16.21 65.45
CA ASP A 58 -17.65 15.63 64.11
C ASP A 58 -19.10 15.17 63.86
N PHE A 59 -19.44 14.85 62.59
CA PHE A 59 -20.05 13.55 62.22
C PHE A 59 -19.91 13.21 60.73
N ALA A 60 -19.93 11.92 60.38
CA ALA A 60 -19.51 11.37 59.09
C ALA A 60 -20.62 10.62 58.30
N VAL A 61 -20.47 10.64 56.96
CA VAL A 61 -20.68 9.57 55.95
C VAL A 61 -21.88 8.59 56.05
N GLY A 62 -22.59 8.39 54.91
CA GLY A 62 -23.11 7.07 54.53
C GLY A 62 -24.28 6.99 53.51
N ASN A 63 -23.99 6.52 52.28
CA ASN A 63 -24.82 5.74 51.31
C ASN A 63 -26.26 6.22 50.91
N GLY A 64 -26.84 5.93 49.73
CA GLY A 64 -26.39 5.24 48.50
C GLY A 64 -27.54 4.98 47.49
N THR A 65 -27.20 4.58 46.26
CA THR A 65 -28.00 3.83 45.22
C THR A 65 -29.29 4.37 44.53
N ALA A 66 -29.14 4.63 43.21
CA ALA A 66 -29.83 4.04 42.03
C ALA A 66 -31.33 4.28 41.66
N ALA A 67 -31.53 4.63 40.35
CA ALA A 67 -32.67 4.40 39.41
C ALA A 67 -34.12 4.80 39.84
N ASP A 68 -35.10 5.10 38.95
CA ASP A 68 -35.35 4.74 37.54
C ASP A 68 -36.25 5.79 36.81
N ALA A 69 -36.71 5.53 35.58
CA ALA A 69 -37.36 6.47 34.65
C ALA A 69 -38.89 6.72 34.82
N ALA A 70 -39.43 7.83 34.23
CA ALA A 70 -40.57 7.84 33.26
C ALA A 70 -41.32 9.21 33.03
N THR A 71 -41.58 9.54 31.75
CA THR A 71 -42.79 10.18 31.12
C THR A 71 -43.37 11.57 31.51
N GLY A 72 -43.16 12.57 30.62
CA GLY A 72 -44.17 13.49 29.97
C GLY A 72 -44.99 14.52 30.78
N PRO A 73 -45.89 15.34 30.14
CA PRO A 73 -45.82 16.00 28.80
C PRO A 73 -46.37 17.48 28.78
N GLU A 74 -46.60 18.06 27.58
CA GLU A 74 -47.46 19.25 27.24
C GLU A 74 -47.02 20.70 27.63
N ASP A 75 -47.39 21.81 26.97
CA ASP A 75 -47.85 22.15 25.58
C ASP A 75 -47.84 23.72 25.36
N ARG A 76 -47.85 24.21 24.09
CA ARG A 76 -48.27 25.57 23.59
C ARG A 76 -47.34 26.83 23.68
N PRO A 77 -47.58 27.91 22.87
CA PRO A 77 -47.81 27.91 21.39
C PRO A 77 -47.29 29.17 20.60
N THR A 78 -47.35 29.13 19.25
CA THR A 78 -47.45 30.26 18.24
C THR A 78 -46.34 31.34 18.15
N GLY A 79 -45.98 31.92 16.98
CA GLY A 79 -46.40 31.71 15.57
C GLY A 79 -45.89 32.82 14.60
N ALA A 80 -46.02 32.60 13.28
CA ALA A 80 -45.60 33.47 12.13
C ALA A 80 -44.07 33.68 11.92
N GLY A 81 -43.49 33.79 10.71
CA GLY A 81 -44.00 33.69 9.33
C GLY A 81 -43.62 34.92 8.47
N TYR A 82 -42.80 34.76 7.40
CA TYR A 82 -42.74 35.62 6.18
C TYR A 82 -41.68 35.10 5.16
N THR A 83 -41.51 35.79 4.02
CA THR A 83 -41.28 35.19 2.68
C THR A 83 -39.91 35.43 2.01
N ALA A 84 -39.67 34.61 0.98
CA ALA A 84 -38.62 34.59 -0.05
C ALA A 84 -37.99 35.92 -0.54
N GLY A 85 -36.75 35.80 -1.03
CA GLY A 85 -36.07 36.81 -1.87
C GLY A 85 -34.74 36.32 -2.48
N HIS A 86 -34.75 35.93 -3.76
CA HIS A 86 -33.52 35.83 -4.57
C HIS A 86 -33.06 37.24 -5.01
N PRO A 87 -31.78 37.38 -5.41
CA PRO A 87 -31.57 37.67 -6.83
C PRO A 87 -30.40 36.90 -7.47
N SER A 88 -30.50 36.74 -8.80
CA SER A 88 -29.46 36.24 -9.69
C SER A 88 -28.73 37.39 -10.39
N GLY A 89 -27.50 37.17 -10.86
CA GLY A 89 -26.85 38.09 -11.80
C GLY A 89 -25.38 37.80 -12.08
N GLY A 90 -24.96 37.88 -13.35
CA GLY A 90 -23.55 38.02 -13.76
C GLY A 90 -22.97 36.87 -14.59
N ALA A 91 -23.24 36.87 -15.90
CA ALA A 91 -22.54 36.02 -16.88
C ALA A 91 -21.70 36.85 -17.87
N GLY A 92 -20.61 36.27 -18.38
CA GLY A 92 -19.74 36.84 -19.44
C GLY A 92 -18.64 37.78 -18.90
N ASN A 93 -17.42 37.80 -19.44
CA ASN A 93 -17.03 37.55 -20.83
C ASN A 93 -15.51 37.27 -20.96
N ARG A 94 -15.09 36.50 -21.97
CA ARG A 94 -13.69 36.34 -22.41
C ARG A 94 -13.72 36.17 -23.94
N PRO A 95 -13.03 37.02 -24.71
CA PRO A 95 -11.77 36.59 -25.34
C PRO A 95 -10.74 37.77 -25.34
N ALA A 96 -9.53 37.73 -25.93
CA ALA A 96 -8.97 36.88 -27.00
C ALA A 96 -7.43 36.77 -26.92
N ARG A 97 -6.85 35.91 -27.77
CA ARG A 97 -5.40 35.76 -28.00
C ARG A 97 -4.83 36.89 -28.87
N ARG A 98 -3.57 37.28 -28.65
CA ARG A 98 -2.58 37.61 -29.72
C ARG A 98 -1.13 37.60 -29.20
N LYS A 99 -0.21 37.23 -30.11
CA LYS A 99 1.27 37.21 -30.08
C LYS A 99 1.70 37.52 -31.55
N PRO A 100 2.96 37.83 -31.91
CA PRO A 100 4.15 38.21 -31.11
C PRO A 100 4.94 39.41 -31.72
N ALA A 101 6.20 39.57 -31.27
CA ALA A 101 7.37 40.21 -31.95
C ALA A 101 7.64 41.73 -31.76
N GLY A 102 8.94 42.06 -31.59
CA GLY A 102 9.49 43.42 -31.53
C GLY A 102 10.56 43.61 -30.44
N GLN A 103 11.82 43.86 -30.82
CA GLN A 103 12.99 44.10 -29.95
C GLN A 103 13.70 45.41 -30.41
N PRO A 104 14.77 45.86 -29.73
CA PRO A 104 14.83 46.77 -28.57
C PRO A 104 14.97 48.28 -28.98
N PRO A 105 15.22 49.21 -28.03
CA PRO A 105 16.62 49.59 -27.74
C PRO A 105 16.93 49.94 -26.25
N ALA A 106 18.21 50.13 -25.95
CA ALA A 106 18.73 50.72 -24.69
C ALA A 106 18.48 52.26 -24.66
N THR A 107 18.65 53.04 -23.58
CA THR A 107 19.53 52.97 -22.39
C THR A 107 18.91 53.71 -21.18
N GLY A 108 19.29 53.38 -19.93
CA GLY A 108 18.94 54.19 -18.75
C GLY A 108 19.62 53.71 -17.46
N ARG A 109 20.27 54.60 -16.71
CA ARG A 109 21.06 54.29 -15.49
C ARG A 109 20.24 54.43 -14.19
N ALA A 110 20.76 53.76 -13.15
CA ALA A 110 20.62 54.06 -11.71
C ALA A 110 19.29 53.74 -11.00
N ASN A 111 19.28 52.66 -10.22
CA ASN A 111 19.51 52.75 -8.77
C ASN A 111 19.69 51.36 -8.13
N ALA A 112 20.62 51.24 -7.18
CA ALA A 112 20.86 50.04 -6.40
C ALA A 112 20.51 50.29 -4.93
N PRO A 113 19.77 49.40 -4.24
CA PRO A 113 19.63 49.44 -2.78
C PRO A 113 20.84 48.79 -2.09
N ALA A 114 21.15 49.31 -0.90
CA ALA A 114 22.36 49.04 -0.13
C ALA A 114 22.70 47.56 0.14
N ALA A 115 23.99 47.24 0.07
CA ALA A 115 24.54 46.01 0.63
C ALA A 115 24.66 46.10 2.15
N VAL A 116 24.17 45.07 2.85
CA VAL A 116 24.47 44.83 4.28
C VAL A 116 25.85 44.17 4.36
N PRO A 117 26.75 44.59 5.27
CA PRO A 117 28.12 44.07 5.31
C PRO A 117 28.16 42.59 5.72
N ALA A 118 29.00 41.82 5.03
CA ALA A 118 29.27 40.43 5.39
C ALA A 118 30.02 40.36 6.73
N SER A 119 29.48 39.60 7.69
CA SER A 119 30.22 39.23 8.90
C SER A 119 31.33 38.25 8.54
N GLY A 120 32.58 38.63 8.83
CA GLY A 120 33.74 37.75 8.70
C GLY A 120 33.68 36.55 9.67
N PRO A 121 34.57 35.56 9.51
CA PRO A 121 34.60 34.38 10.37
C PRO A 121 34.84 34.79 11.82
N ALA A 122 33.93 34.39 12.71
CA ALA A 122 34.05 34.66 14.14
C ALA A 122 35.20 33.86 14.75
N THR A 123 36.15 34.56 15.38
CA THR A 123 37.18 33.97 16.24
C THR A 123 36.50 33.16 17.36
N PRO A 124 36.95 31.93 17.67
CA PRO A 124 36.31 31.12 18.71
C PRO A 124 36.45 31.76 20.09
N ALA A 125 35.33 31.78 20.83
CA ALA A 125 35.29 32.14 22.24
C ALA A 125 36.00 31.07 23.10
N PRO A 126 36.53 31.41 24.30
CA PRO A 126 37.26 30.46 25.14
C PRO A 126 36.36 29.30 25.61
N ALA A 127 36.91 28.09 25.55
CA ALA A 127 36.18 26.86 25.84
C ALA A 127 35.70 26.78 27.30
N ALA A 128 34.40 26.55 27.48
CA ALA A 128 33.84 25.96 28.68
C ALA A 128 34.18 24.45 28.72
N PRO A 129 34.19 23.78 29.89
CA PRO A 129 34.55 22.36 29.97
C PRO A 129 33.60 21.49 29.13
N ASP A 130 34.18 20.69 28.23
CA ASP A 130 33.46 19.97 27.18
C ASP A 130 32.42 18.99 27.73
N ALA A 131 31.16 19.23 27.40
CA ALA A 131 30.09 18.27 27.59
C ALA A 131 30.14 17.17 26.51
N PRO A 132 29.59 15.97 26.75
CA PRO A 132 29.59 14.93 25.72
C PRO A 132 28.68 15.36 24.57
N ALA A 133 29.14 15.17 23.33
CA ALA A 133 28.39 15.55 22.12
C ALA A 133 26.97 14.95 22.04
N SER A 134 26.72 13.82 22.72
CA SER A 134 25.38 13.22 22.86
C SER A 134 24.45 14.03 23.79
N LEU A 135 24.96 14.61 24.88
CA LEU A 135 24.17 15.47 25.76
C LEU A 135 23.86 16.81 25.07
N ASP A 136 24.84 17.44 24.43
CA ASP A 136 24.61 18.72 23.75
C ASP A 136 23.66 18.53 22.55
N ALA A 137 23.74 17.40 21.84
CA ALA A 137 22.73 17.02 20.85
C ALA A 137 21.34 16.85 21.49
N LEU A 138 21.21 16.13 22.62
CA LEU A 138 19.92 15.97 23.32
C LEU A 138 19.32 17.32 23.74
N VAL A 139 20.16 18.21 24.28
CA VAL A 139 19.79 19.57 24.70
C VAL A 139 19.31 20.40 23.51
N ALA A 140 20.06 20.40 22.40
CA ALA A 140 19.69 21.15 21.19
C ALA A 140 18.42 20.60 20.53
N CYS A 141 18.29 19.27 20.44
CA CYS A 141 17.16 18.58 19.82
C CYS A 141 15.82 18.82 20.54
N PHE A 142 15.83 18.85 21.88
CA PHE A 142 14.60 18.99 22.68
C PHE A 142 14.44 20.36 23.35
N GLY A 143 15.37 21.30 23.11
CA GLY A 143 15.34 22.66 23.65
C GLY A 143 15.47 22.71 25.17
N LEU A 144 16.28 21.83 25.76
CA LEU A 144 16.38 21.68 27.22
C LEU A 144 17.04 22.92 27.85
N THR A 145 16.44 23.44 28.91
CA THR A 145 17.06 24.46 29.77
C THR A 145 18.26 23.88 30.54
N PRO A 146 19.17 24.72 31.07
CA PRO A 146 20.28 24.26 31.92
C PRO A 146 19.83 23.39 33.09
N PHE A 147 18.71 23.75 33.73
CA PHE A 147 18.10 22.97 34.80
C PHE A 147 17.62 21.59 34.33
N GLU A 148 16.92 21.50 33.19
CA GLU A 148 16.42 20.23 32.65
C GLU A 148 17.57 19.32 32.19
N ARG A 149 18.63 19.88 31.61
CA ARG A 149 19.90 19.19 31.32
C ARG A 149 20.50 18.58 32.59
N ASP A 150 20.56 19.35 33.67
CA ASP A 150 21.11 18.88 34.95
C ASP A 150 20.21 17.81 35.63
N VAL A 151 18.89 17.86 35.42
CA VAL A 151 17.95 16.79 35.86
C VAL A 151 18.20 15.49 35.08
N VAL A 152 18.40 15.57 33.77
CA VAL A 152 18.80 14.41 32.94
C VAL A 152 20.14 13.84 33.38
N LEU A 153 21.12 14.68 33.71
CA LEU A 153 22.41 14.23 34.24
C LEU A 153 22.30 13.62 35.65
N LEU A 154 21.45 14.16 36.53
CA LEU A 154 21.23 13.61 37.88
C LEU A 154 20.55 12.23 37.82
N THR A 155 19.62 12.03 36.89
CA THR A 155 18.98 10.73 36.67
C THR A 155 19.90 9.74 35.97
N ALA A 156 20.73 10.19 35.01
CA ALA A 156 21.81 9.37 34.44
C ALA A 156 22.83 8.93 35.51
N ALA A 157 23.18 9.82 36.44
CA ALA A 157 24.11 9.53 37.54
C ALA A 157 23.61 8.40 38.46
N ALA A 158 22.30 8.27 38.64
CA ALA A 158 21.73 7.22 39.48
C ALA A 158 21.87 5.81 38.89
N GLU A 159 22.02 5.70 37.58
CA GLU A 159 22.21 4.42 36.87
C GLU A 159 23.69 4.17 36.52
N LEU A 160 24.53 5.22 36.44
CA LEU A 160 25.95 5.12 36.02
C LEU A 160 26.99 5.31 37.13
N ASP A 161 26.67 6.02 38.23
CA ASP A 161 27.58 6.27 39.35
C ASP A 161 27.02 5.63 40.65
N PRO A 162 27.73 4.64 41.24
CA PRO A 162 27.23 3.90 42.40
C PRO A 162 27.17 4.72 43.68
N THR A 163 27.79 5.90 43.73
CA THR A 163 27.76 6.78 44.90
C THR A 163 26.51 7.66 44.92
N THR A 164 25.83 7.88 43.78
CA THR A 164 24.69 8.80 43.63
C THR A 164 23.60 8.58 44.68
N GLY A 165 23.19 7.34 44.93
CA GLY A 165 22.14 7.06 45.93
C GLY A 165 22.48 7.54 47.33
N SER A 166 23.74 7.36 47.77
CA SER A 166 24.23 7.85 49.06
C SER A 166 24.25 9.38 49.15
N ARG A 167 24.58 10.06 48.03
CA ARG A 167 24.56 11.53 47.93
C ARG A 167 23.13 12.07 47.94
N CYS A 168 22.20 11.41 47.24
CA CYS A 168 20.77 11.74 47.24
C CYS A 168 20.16 11.63 48.64
N ALA A 169 20.43 10.55 49.38
CA ALA A 169 19.96 10.38 50.75
C ALA A 169 20.53 11.48 51.68
N ALA A 170 21.84 11.74 51.59
CA ALA A 170 22.52 12.77 52.39
C ALA A 170 22.05 14.20 52.08
N ALA A 171 21.71 14.49 50.82
CA ALA A 171 21.19 15.79 50.40
C ALA A 171 19.70 15.97 50.71
N SER A 172 18.91 14.89 50.67
CA SER A 172 17.48 14.90 51.03
C SER A 172 17.24 14.90 52.55
N GLY A 173 18.26 14.58 53.36
CA GLY A 173 18.14 14.44 54.81
C GLY A 173 17.35 13.19 55.26
N ASP A 174 17.13 12.24 54.36
CA ASP A 174 16.26 11.08 54.53
C ASP A 174 16.93 9.84 53.94
N PRO A 175 17.34 8.85 54.77
CA PRO A 175 17.99 7.62 54.31
C PRO A 175 17.16 6.82 53.28
N GLU A 176 15.83 6.88 53.36
CA GLU A 176 14.93 6.17 52.46
C GLU A 176 14.86 6.84 51.06
N ARG A 177 15.37 8.06 50.91
CA ARG A 177 15.42 8.81 49.64
C ARG A 177 16.78 8.71 48.96
N ALA A 178 17.29 7.49 48.83
CA ALA A 178 18.54 7.18 48.15
C ALA A 178 18.46 7.24 46.61
N TYR A 179 17.71 8.21 46.07
CA TYR A 179 17.45 8.35 44.62
C TYR A 179 17.14 9.81 44.22
N PRO A 180 17.31 10.18 42.94
CA PRO A 180 16.88 11.49 42.43
C PRO A 180 15.39 11.73 42.61
N THR A 181 15.03 12.91 43.11
CA THR A 181 13.65 13.40 43.20
C THR A 181 13.58 14.82 42.65
N PHE A 182 12.39 15.27 42.23
CA PHE A 182 12.24 16.63 41.70
C PHE A 182 12.41 17.70 42.79
N SER A 183 12.06 17.40 44.05
CA SER A 183 12.34 18.27 45.20
C SER A 183 13.85 18.42 45.46
N LEU A 184 14.64 17.33 45.38
CA LEU A 184 16.10 17.42 45.44
C LEU A 184 16.67 18.24 44.27
N ALA A 185 16.17 18.02 43.05
CA ALA A 185 16.59 18.78 41.87
C ALA A 185 16.36 20.29 42.04
N LEU A 186 15.14 20.70 42.44
CA LEU A 186 14.79 22.10 42.70
C LEU A 186 15.65 22.75 43.80
N ALA A 187 16.13 21.97 44.77
CA ALA A 187 16.89 22.46 45.91
C ALA A 187 18.43 22.51 45.68
N ALA A 188 18.96 21.64 44.82
CA ALA A 188 20.40 21.44 44.64
C ALA A 188 20.96 21.93 43.29
N LEU A 189 20.15 22.01 42.23
CA LEU A 189 20.60 22.36 40.89
C LEU A 189 20.49 23.87 40.61
N ALA A 190 21.09 24.32 39.50
CA ALA A 190 21.05 25.72 39.10
C ALA A 190 19.75 26.04 38.33
N GLU A 191 19.30 27.31 38.41
CA GLU A 191 18.14 27.84 37.68
C GLU A 191 16.83 27.00 37.80
N PRO A 192 16.44 26.57 39.02
CA PRO A 192 15.31 25.66 39.20
C PRO A 192 13.97 26.28 38.78
N HIS A 193 13.17 25.54 38.02
CA HIS A 193 11.83 25.94 37.61
C HIS A 193 10.82 24.79 37.67
N TRP A 194 9.59 25.10 38.08
CA TRP A 194 8.50 24.11 38.20
C TRP A 194 7.98 23.61 36.85
N SER A 195 8.18 24.37 35.77
CA SER A 195 7.74 24.03 34.41
C SER A 195 8.38 22.74 33.86
N ALA A 196 9.60 22.41 34.30
CA ALA A 196 10.38 21.25 33.85
C ALA A 196 9.62 19.91 33.91
N LEU A 197 8.77 19.74 34.92
CA LEU A 197 8.04 18.49 35.20
C LEU A 197 6.54 18.57 34.84
N THR A 198 6.14 19.59 34.09
CA THR A 198 4.77 19.67 33.54
C THR A 198 4.58 18.63 32.42
N PRO A 199 3.36 18.13 32.16
CA PRO A 199 3.11 17.16 31.08
C PRO A 199 3.48 17.66 29.67
N VAL A 200 3.57 18.98 29.49
CA VAL A 200 3.96 19.62 28.23
C VAL A 200 5.45 19.98 28.16
N GLY A 201 6.14 20.03 29.29
CA GLY A 201 7.59 20.29 29.37
C GLY A 201 8.41 19.13 28.79
N PRO A 202 9.60 19.40 28.23
CA PRO A 202 10.31 18.44 27.39
C PRO A 202 10.67 17.14 28.11
N LEU A 203 10.98 17.18 29.42
CA LEU A 203 11.33 15.99 30.20
C LEU A 203 10.22 14.92 30.22
N ARG A 204 8.96 15.33 30.46
CA ARG A 204 7.81 14.42 30.47
C ARG A 204 7.20 14.23 29.08
N ARG A 205 7.06 15.31 28.30
CA ARG A 205 6.49 15.26 26.95
C ARG A 205 7.22 14.24 26.08
N TRP A 206 8.55 14.29 26.08
CA TRP A 206 9.37 13.39 25.28
C TRP A 206 9.81 12.14 26.04
N ARG A 207 9.26 11.84 27.24
CA ARG A 207 9.69 10.72 28.09
C ARG A 207 11.22 10.62 28.15
N LEU A 208 11.87 11.72 28.51
CA LEU A 208 13.31 11.70 28.82
C LEU A 208 13.50 11.22 30.25
N VAL A 209 12.60 11.65 31.14
CA VAL A 209 12.55 11.25 32.55
C VAL A 209 11.13 10.77 32.87
N GLU A 210 11.04 9.60 33.51
CA GLU A 210 9.80 9.01 34.00
C GLU A 210 9.74 9.10 35.54
N LEU A 211 8.53 9.05 36.10
CA LEU A 211 8.26 9.04 37.54
C LEU A 211 7.69 7.68 37.94
N ASP A 212 8.23 7.05 38.98
CA ASP A 212 7.67 5.78 39.49
C ASP A 212 6.23 5.96 40.04
N ASP A 213 5.90 7.14 40.58
CA ASP A 213 4.55 7.52 41.05
C ASP A 213 4.18 8.94 40.56
N GLU A 214 3.29 9.04 39.57
CA GLU A 214 2.82 10.33 39.04
C GLU A 214 1.93 11.12 40.02
N THR A 215 1.42 10.51 41.09
CA THR A 215 0.64 11.21 42.12
C THR A 215 1.52 12.04 43.07
N ARG A 216 2.83 11.74 43.13
CA ARG A 216 3.81 12.33 44.04
C ARG A 216 4.92 13.09 43.31
N LEU A 217 4.54 14.00 42.42
CA LEU A 217 5.40 14.75 41.48
C LEU A 217 6.76 15.24 42.05
N THR A 218 6.83 15.66 43.32
CA THR A 218 8.04 16.23 43.93
C THR A 218 8.92 15.21 44.66
N THR A 219 8.34 14.12 45.17
CA THR A 219 9.02 13.15 46.07
C THR A 219 9.14 11.75 45.46
N SER A 220 8.41 11.47 44.37
CA SER A 220 8.62 10.28 43.54
C SER A 220 10.04 10.21 43.02
N ARG A 221 10.55 8.97 42.87
CA ARG A 221 11.81 8.71 42.17
C ARG A 221 11.68 9.17 40.72
N LEU A 222 12.69 9.91 40.28
CA LEU A 222 12.92 10.24 38.88
C LEU A 222 13.85 9.17 38.28
N ARG A 223 13.49 8.65 37.10
CA ARG A 223 14.26 7.67 36.36
C ARG A 223 14.52 8.17 34.96
N LEU A 224 15.73 7.98 34.46
CA LEU A 224 16.02 8.24 33.05
C LEU A 224 15.42 7.12 32.21
N ASP A 225 14.79 7.46 31.07
CA ASP A 225 14.36 6.45 30.10
C ASP A 225 15.59 5.71 29.55
N GLU A 226 15.55 4.38 29.52
CA GLU A 226 16.65 3.50 29.10
C GLU A 226 17.21 3.87 27.72
N ARG A 227 16.33 4.25 26.79
CA ARG A 227 16.70 4.63 25.43
C ARG A 227 17.48 5.95 25.39
N ILE A 228 17.27 6.83 26.36
CA ILE A 228 18.04 8.07 26.55
C ILE A 228 19.35 7.80 27.27
N LEU A 229 19.38 6.90 28.25
CA LEU A 229 20.62 6.46 28.91
C LEU A 229 21.64 5.94 27.89
N HIS A 230 21.21 5.01 27.04
CA HIS A 230 22.05 4.45 25.99
C HIS A 230 22.42 5.48 24.90
N PHE A 231 21.55 6.45 24.59
CA PHE A 231 21.91 7.57 23.70
C PHE A 231 23.06 8.40 24.26
N LEU A 232 22.99 8.76 25.55
CA LEU A 232 24.06 9.50 26.23
C LEU A 232 25.37 8.70 26.25
N ALA A 233 25.29 7.39 26.51
CA ALA A 233 26.42 6.45 26.44
C ALA A 233 26.97 6.22 25.02
N GLY A 234 26.29 6.68 23.97
CA GLY A 234 26.74 6.61 22.59
C GLY A 234 26.35 5.34 21.83
N ALA A 235 25.34 4.59 22.31
CA ALA A 235 24.78 3.40 21.66
C ALA A 235 23.41 3.73 21.04
N PRO A 236 23.34 4.11 19.75
CA PRO A 236 22.07 4.38 19.05
C PRO A 236 21.40 3.08 18.58
N TYR A 237 20.13 2.90 18.94
CA TYR A 237 19.23 1.85 18.45
C TYR A 237 17.79 2.42 18.41
N LEU A 238 16.83 1.70 17.83
CA LEU A 238 15.42 2.10 17.86
C LEU A 238 14.81 1.72 19.22
N ASP A 239 13.93 2.55 19.78
CA ASP A 239 13.25 2.20 21.05
C ASP A 239 12.56 0.83 20.98
N ALA A 240 12.76 0.00 22.01
CA ALA A 240 12.27 -1.37 22.01
C ALA A 240 10.73 -1.48 21.90
N ARG A 241 9.99 -0.46 22.34
CA ARG A 241 8.52 -0.38 22.23
C ARG A 241 8.05 -0.20 20.79
N LEU A 242 8.96 0.11 19.84
CA LEU A 242 8.66 0.28 18.42
C LEU A 242 9.08 -0.92 17.55
N HIS A 243 9.89 -1.87 18.05
CA HIS A 243 10.42 -2.98 17.25
C HIS A 243 9.34 -3.90 16.62
N GLY A 244 8.16 -4.00 17.25
CA GLY A 244 7.04 -4.78 16.71
C GLY A 244 6.15 -4.02 15.72
N LEU A 245 6.30 -2.69 15.62
CA LEU A 245 5.46 -1.80 14.79
C LEU A 245 6.24 -1.23 13.60
N LEU A 246 7.55 -1.05 13.75
CA LEU A 246 8.40 -0.37 12.78
C LEU A 246 9.43 -1.31 12.14
N ARG A 247 9.32 -1.46 10.82
CA ARG A 247 10.30 -2.17 9.99
C ARG A 247 11.26 -1.18 9.35
N ARG A 248 12.56 -1.31 9.59
CA ARG A 248 13.56 -0.54 8.83
C ARG A 248 13.55 -0.99 7.36
N THR A 249 13.46 -0.05 6.44
CA THR A 249 13.51 -0.34 4.99
C THR A 249 14.95 -0.55 4.53
N ALA A 250 15.15 -1.44 3.57
CA ALA A 250 16.42 -1.62 2.88
C ALA A 250 16.58 -0.54 1.81
N VAL A 251 17.79 -0.01 1.64
CA VAL A 251 18.09 0.95 0.57
C VAL A 251 18.24 0.18 -0.74
N PRO A 252 17.51 0.51 -1.81
CA PRO A 252 17.68 -0.15 -3.10
C PRO A 252 19.06 0.17 -3.70
N ASP A 253 19.69 -0.83 -4.33
CA ASP A 253 21.02 -0.70 -4.94
C ASP A 253 21.02 0.25 -6.14
N SER A 254 20.00 0.12 -6.99
CA SER A 254 19.72 1.02 -8.12
C SER A 254 18.24 1.41 -8.14
N LEU A 255 17.97 2.58 -8.71
CA LEU A 255 16.62 3.14 -8.83
C LEU A 255 16.44 3.71 -10.25
N PRO A 256 15.32 3.43 -10.95
CA PRO A 256 15.03 4.05 -12.24
C PRO A 256 15.03 5.58 -12.18
N ALA A 257 15.34 6.24 -13.29
CA ALA A 257 15.52 7.70 -13.32
C ALA A 257 14.21 8.46 -13.00
N SER A 258 13.07 7.94 -13.44
CA SER A 258 11.73 8.47 -13.13
C SER A 258 11.40 8.33 -11.64
N TYR A 259 11.77 7.22 -11.03
CA TYR A 259 11.64 6.95 -9.59
C TYR A 259 12.59 7.84 -8.78
N ASP A 260 13.79 8.09 -9.30
CA ASP A 260 14.79 8.98 -8.71
C ASP A 260 14.35 10.46 -8.75
N VAL A 261 13.70 10.90 -9.84
CA VAL A 261 13.03 12.21 -9.90
C VAL A 261 11.87 12.30 -8.89
N ALA A 262 11.06 11.25 -8.76
CA ALA A 262 10.00 11.19 -7.74
C ALA A 262 10.59 11.29 -6.31
N ALA A 263 11.65 10.53 -6.01
CA ALA A 263 12.35 10.60 -4.73
C ALA A 263 12.98 11.98 -4.46
N GLY A 264 13.46 12.66 -5.51
CA GLY A 264 13.93 14.04 -5.45
C GLY A 264 12.84 15.03 -5.01
N ARG A 265 11.59 14.85 -5.48
CA ARG A 265 10.45 15.65 -5.05
C ARG A 265 10.07 15.40 -3.59
N VAL A 266 10.02 14.13 -3.16
CA VAL A 266 9.77 13.77 -1.75
C VAL A 266 10.82 14.42 -0.83
N ALA A 267 12.11 14.33 -1.17
CA ALA A 267 13.19 14.94 -0.40
C ALA A 267 13.11 16.49 -0.41
N ALA A 268 12.78 17.10 -1.55
CA ALA A 268 12.61 18.54 -1.66
C ALA A 268 11.50 19.05 -0.72
N ALA A 269 10.34 18.37 -0.66
CA ALA A 269 9.22 18.73 0.21
C ALA A 269 9.62 18.79 1.70
N TRP A 270 10.45 17.86 2.17
CA TRP A 270 10.97 17.88 3.55
C TRP A 270 11.94 19.04 3.80
N THR A 271 12.79 19.38 2.83
CA THR A 271 13.77 20.48 2.97
C THR A 271 13.17 21.89 2.78
N ALA A 272 12.07 22.03 2.03
CA ALA A 272 11.44 23.30 1.73
C ALA A 272 10.78 23.97 2.96
N ALA A 273 10.61 23.24 4.06
CA ALA A 273 9.99 23.71 5.29
C ALA A 273 10.96 24.49 6.21
N THR A 274 11.65 25.51 5.70
CA THR A 274 12.48 26.38 6.53
C THR A 274 11.64 27.12 7.57
N GLY A 275 11.76 26.74 8.85
CA GLY A 275 11.08 27.36 9.98
C GLY A 275 9.63 26.88 10.22
N GLN A 276 9.17 25.82 9.55
CA GLN A 276 7.88 25.18 9.81
C GLN A 276 8.06 23.65 9.89
N ALA A 277 7.05 22.92 10.37
CA ALA A 277 7.08 21.46 10.34
C ALA A 277 7.22 20.95 8.88
N PRO A 278 7.98 19.85 8.64
CA PRO A 278 8.21 19.32 7.30
C PRO A 278 6.90 19.08 6.56
N LEU A 279 6.87 19.38 5.25
CA LEU A 279 5.70 19.10 4.44
C LEU A 279 5.46 17.59 4.41
N ARG A 280 4.20 17.20 4.61
CA ARG A 280 3.79 15.81 4.44
C ARG A 280 3.83 15.46 2.97
N VAL A 281 4.30 14.26 2.65
CA VAL A 281 4.31 13.77 1.29
C VAL A 281 3.36 12.60 1.18
N GLU A 282 2.48 12.64 0.20
CA GLU A 282 1.62 11.51 -0.17
C GLU A 282 2.16 10.91 -1.46
N LEU A 283 2.59 9.65 -1.39
CA LEU A 283 3.12 8.90 -2.52
C LEU A 283 2.05 7.92 -3.01
N VAL A 284 1.51 8.21 -4.20
CA VAL A 284 0.27 7.62 -4.72
C VAL A 284 0.52 6.78 -5.96
N GLY A 285 -0.16 5.64 -6.07
CA GLY A 285 -0.11 4.77 -7.24
C GLY A 285 1.10 3.81 -7.23
N GLY A 286 1.20 3.00 -8.29
CA GLY A 286 2.14 1.87 -8.33
C GLY A 286 1.84 0.79 -7.31
N ASP A 287 2.80 -0.08 -7.07
CA ASP A 287 2.80 -1.09 -6.00
C ASP A 287 3.48 -0.59 -4.71
N LEU A 288 3.32 -1.34 -3.62
CA LEU A 288 3.85 -0.98 -2.31
C LEU A 288 5.40 -1.00 -2.25
N PRO A 289 6.11 -2.05 -2.73
CA PRO A 289 7.57 -2.02 -2.86
C PRO A 289 8.13 -0.81 -3.61
N SER A 290 7.57 -0.46 -4.78
CA SER A 290 8.03 0.70 -5.56
C SER A 290 7.82 2.03 -4.82
N ARG A 291 6.74 2.16 -4.04
CA ARG A 291 6.55 3.30 -3.12
C ARG A 291 7.61 3.32 -2.01
N ALA A 292 7.95 2.17 -1.44
CA ALA A 292 8.99 2.05 -0.42
C ALA A 292 10.39 2.37 -0.97
N ASP A 293 10.76 1.89 -2.17
CA ASP A 293 12.03 2.20 -2.85
C ASP A 293 12.21 3.71 -3.05
N ILE A 294 11.18 4.39 -3.59
CA ILE A 294 11.17 5.85 -3.80
C ILE A 294 11.29 6.61 -2.46
N ALA A 295 10.51 6.22 -1.45
CA ALA A 295 10.57 6.85 -0.13
C ALA A 295 11.94 6.64 0.55
N THR A 296 12.56 5.48 0.37
CA THR A 296 13.86 5.15 0.98
C THR A 296 14.98 5.93 0.31
N ALA A 297 14.96 6.07 -1.02
CA ALA A 297 15.89 6.92 -1.75
C ALA A 297 15.74 8.40 -1.36
N ALA A 298 14.51 8.88 -1.14
CA ALA A 298 14.25 10.22 -0.64
C ALA A 298 14.82 10.43 0.78
N ALA A 299 14.61 9.48 1.69
CA ALA A 299 15.16 9.52 3.05
C ALA A 299 16.69 9.59 3.01
N ARG A 300 17.34 8.71 2.23
CA ARG A 300 18.80 8.71 2.03
C ARG A 300 19.32 10.06 1.52
N ARG A 301 18.61 10.71 0.59
CA ARG A 301 18.95 12.04 0.06
C ARG A 301 18.89 13.15 1.11
N SER A 302 17.93 13.04 2.04
CA SER A 302 17.80 13.96 3.19
C SER A 302 18.69 13.58 4.38
N GLY A 303 19.55 12.56 4.27
CA GLY A 303 20.40 12.09 5.37
C GLY A 303 19.64 11.30 6.46
N LEU A 304 18.44 10.80 6.13
CA LEU A 304 17.53 10.11 7.05
C LEU A 304 17.51 8.59 6.78
N GLY A 305 17.34 7.79 7.83
CA GLY A 305 16.89 6.40 7.70
C GLY A 305 15.37 6.32 7.56
N LEU A 306 14.84 5.40 6.76
CA LEU A 306 13.38 5.20 6.65
C LEU A 306 12.92 3.96 7.42
N TYR A 307 11.90 4.15 8.26
CA TYR A 307 11.13 3.08 8.90
C TYR A 307 9.73 3.05 8.33
N ALA A 308 9.16 1.87 8.15
CA ALA A 308 7.81 1.64 7.67
C ALA A 308 6.92 1.05 8.77
N MET A 309 5.64 1.42 8.75
CA MET A 309 4.59 1.01 9.69
C MET A 309 3.30 0.77 8.90
N ALA A 310 2.53 -0.28 9.19
CA ALA A 310 1.21 -0.41 8.60
C ALA A 310 0.26 0.62 9.24
N ALA A 311 -0.72 1.11 8.47
CA ALA A 311 -1.73 1.99 9.02
C ALA A 311 -2.62 1.28 10.06
N ASP A 312 -2.78 -0.04 9.97
CA ASP A 312 -3.49 -0.88 10.92
C ASP A 312 -2.80 -0.96 12.31
N ASP A 313 -1.48 -0.73 12.37
CA ASP A 313 -0.71 -0.68 13.61
C ASP A 313 -0.92 0.62 14.42
N VAL A 314 -1.66 1.61 13.87
CA VAL A 314 -1.97 2.86 14.56
C VAL A 314 -3.09 2.64 15.59
N PRO A 315 -2.90 2.93 16.88
CA PRO A 315 -3.97 2.75 17.88
C PRO A 315 -5.20 3.62 17.60
N THR A 316 -6.38 3.01 17.70
CA THR A 316 -7.67 3.71 17.64
C THR A 316 -7.90 4.58 18.88
N ASP A 317 -7.46 4.11 20.06
CA ASP A 317 -7.49 4.90 21.30
C ASP A 317 -6.64 6.18 21.17
N PRO A 318 -7.22 7.38 21.45
CA PRO A 318 -6.49 8.64 21.33
C PRO A 318 -5.25 8.75 22.23
N ALA A 319 -5.24 8.17 23.43
CA ALA A 319 -4.14 8.29 24.37
C ALA A 319 -2.97 7.33 24.04
N GLU A 320 -3.25 6.17 23.46
CA GLU A 320 -2.25 5.28 22.87
C GLU A 320 -1.64 5.85 21.60
N ARG A 321 -2.49 6.38 20.69
CA ARG A 321 -2.02 7.05 19.47
C ARG A 321 -1.10 8.24 19.77
N ASP A 322 -1.47 9.05 20.75
CA ASP A 322 -0.69 10.22 21.18
C ASP A 322 0.62 9.82 21.92
N ARG A 323 0.62 8.68 22.62
CA ARG A 323 1.86 8.04 23.14
C ARG A 323 2.77 7.57 22.00
N LEU A 324 2.24 6.85 21.02
CA LEU A 324 2.99 6.35 19.85
C LEU A 324 3.57 7.52 19.02
N ALA A 325 2.76 8.54 18.74
CA ALA A 325 3.19 9.72 17.99
C ALA A 325 4.35 10.47 18.66
N ARG A 326 4.31 10.65 19.99
CA ARG A 326 5.41 11.28 20.73
C ARG A 326 6.66 10.40 20.80
N LEU A 327 6.49 9.09 20.98
CA LEU A 327 7.63 8.15 21.00
C LEU A 327 8.33 8.11 19.64
N TRP A 328 7.57 7.99 18.54
CA TRP A 328 8.14 8.06 17.19
C TRP A 328 8.82 9.40 16.92
N GLN A 329 8.19 10.53 17.26
CA GLN A 329 8.80 11.85 17.06
C GLN A 329 10.12 12.00 17.84
N ARG A 330 10.20 11.48 19.07
CA ARG A 330 11.46 11.43 19.84
C ARG A 330 12.52 10.61 19.11
N GLU A 331 12.17 9.42 18.64
CA GLU A 331 13.11 8.55 17.93
C GLU A 331 13.56 9.13 16.59
N ALA A 332 12.68 9.78 15.83
CA ALA A 332 13.02 10.44 14.55
C ALA A 332 13.90 11.71 14.72
N ILE A 333 13.97 12.26 15.93
CA ILE A 333 14.87 13.35 16.31
C ILE A 333 16.23 12.79 16.77
N LEU A 334 16.23 11.69 17.54
CA LEU A 334 17.46 11.05 18.08
C LEU A 334 18.21 10.20 17.05
N LEU A 335 17.46 9.51 16.19
CA LEU A 335 17.92 8.83 14.99
C LEU A 335 17.40 9.69 13.84
N PRO A 336 18.23 10.35 13.02
CA PRO A 336 17.74 11.15 11.90
C PRO A 336 16.96 10.23 10.96
N ALA A 337 15.63 10.30 11.00
CA ALA A 337 14.77 9.30 10.38
C ALA A 337 13.45 9.87 9.88
N ALA A 338 12.87 9.17 8.91
CA ALA A 338 11.55 9.42 8.35
C ALA A 338 10.64 8.19 8.56
N LEU A 339 9.33 8.42 8.53
CA LEU A 339 8.31 7.37 8.59
C LEU A 339 7.63 7.17 7.24
N LEU A 340 7.46 5.93 6.83
CA LEU A 340 6.53 5.50 5.79
C LEU A 340 5.30 4.89 6.46
N VAL A 341 4.13 5.51 6.30
CA VAL A 341 2.85 4.91 6.74
C VAL A 341 2.22 4.22 5.54
N GLU A 342 2.14 2.89 5.60
CA GLU A 342 1.61 2.04 4.54
C GLU A 342 0.07 1.93 4.70
N VAL A 343 -0.69 2.66 3.88
CA VAL A 343 -2.16 2.72 3.94
C VAL A 343 -2.78 1.72 2.97
N GLY A 344 -3.42 0.69 3.52
CA GLY A 344 -4.24 -0.29 2.80
C GLY A 344 -5.74 0.04 2.80
N ASP A 345 -6.56 -1.00 2.70
CA ASP A 345 -8.02 -0.92 2.81
C ASP A 345 -8.45 -0.89 4.29
N LEU A 346 -8.57 0.31 4.84
CA LEU A 346 -8.88 0.52 6.25
C LEU A 346 -10.39 0.66 6.51
N GLU A 347 -10.83 0.13 7.66
CA GLU A 347 -12.14 0.49 8.23
C GLU A 347 -12.22 1.99 8.60
N ARG A 348 -13.44 2.51 8.72
CA ARG A 348 -13.67 3.95 8.93
C ARG A 348 -12.97 4.52 10.16
N ASP A 349 -13.01 3.79 11.27
CA ASP A 349 -12.43 4.24 12.54
C ASP A 349 -10.90 4.14 12.52
N GLN A 350 -10.36 3.09 11.89
CA GLN A 350 -8.92 2.94 11.66
C GLN A 350 -8.36 4.01 10.72
N ALA A 351 -9.10 4.35 9.67
CA ALA A 351 -8.75 5.45 8.75
C ALA A 351 -8.74 6.81 9.48
N ALA A 352 -9.69 7.06 10.39
CA ALA A 352 -9.73 8.28 11.19
C ALA A 352 -8.59 8.33 12.23
N ALA A 353 -8.26 7.21 12.88
CA ALA A 353 -7.12 7.10 13.78
C ALA A 353 -5.79 7.33 13.05
N THR A 354 -5.61 6.70 11.90
CA THR A 354 -4.44 6.86 11.01
C THR A 354 -4.29 8.32 10.58
N GLU A 355 -5.37 8.97 10.14
CA GLU A 355 -5.32 10.39 9.75
C GLU A 355 -4.96 11.28 10.95
N ALA A 356 -5.53 11.04 12.15
CA ALA A 356 -5.17 11.79 13.35
C ALA A 356 -3.70 11.60 13.77
N PHE A 357 -3.12 10.41 13.56
CA PHE A 357 -1.70 10.14 13.79
C PHE A 357 -0.83 10.94 12.80
N ILE A 358 -1.11 10.83 11.51
CA ILE A 358 -0.47 11.62 10.44
C ILE A 358 -0.62 13.12 10.73
N GLU A 359 -1.79 13.56 11.23
CA GLU A 359 -2.06 14.95 11.59
C GLU A 359 -1.25 15.47 12.77
N SER A 360 -0.83 14.60 13.69
CA SER A 360 0.03 14.94 14.82
C SER A 360 1.53 14.99 14.49
N ALA A 361 1.95 14.39 13.37
CA ALA A 361 3.35 14.25 12.99
C ALA A 361 4.02 15.60 12.68
N ALA A 362 5.12 15.88 13.38
CA ALA A 362 5.99 17.06 13.22
C ALA A 362 7.40 16.69 12.68
N VAL A 363 7.58 15.46 12.21
CA VAL A 363 8.83 14.90 11.67
C VAL A 363 8.62 14.40 10.24
N PRO A 364 9.68 14.18 9.43
CA PRO A 364 9.55 13.73 8.05
C PRO A 364 8.71 12.45 7.92
N LEU A 365 7.66 12.52 7.10
CA LEU A 365 6.69 11.43 6.94
C LEU A 365 6.22 11.37 5.47
N VAL A 366 6.18 10.14 4.93
CA VAL A 366 5.51 9.77 3.68
C VAL A 366 4.28 8.92 4.01
N VAL A 367 3.15 9.23 3.39
CA VAL A 367 1.96 8.37 3.35
C VAL A 367 1.99 7.60 2.03
N SER A 368 1.95 6.28 2.09
CA SER A 368 1.94 5.38 0.93
C SER A 368 0.52 4.88 0.70
N SER A 369 -0.07 5.15 -0.46
CA SER A 369 -1.42 4.69 -0.81
C SER A 369 -1.56 4.33 -2.30
N THR A 370 -2.53 3.49 -2.65
CA THR A 370 -2.87 3.22 -4.06
C THR A 370 -3.58 4.41 -4.68
N ASP A 371 -4.62 4.90 -4.00
CA ASP A 371 -5.47 5.99 -4.45
C ASP A 371 -5.16 7.30 -3.67
N PRO A 372 -5.41 8.47 -4.27
CA PRO A 372 -5.20 9.74 -3.59
C PRO A 372 -6.25 9.96 -2.51
N ARG A 373 -5.81 10.13 -1.26
CA ARG A 373 -6.67 10.30 -0.08
C ARG A 373 -7.29 11.71 -0.05
N GLN A 374 -8.47 11.82 0.55
CA GLN A 374 -9.12 13.10 0.83
C GLN A 374 -8.70 13.56 2.24
N THR A 375 -7.69 14.42 2.31
CA THR A 375 -7.16 14.95 3.59
C THR A 375 -7.82 16.27 3.96
N ALA A 376 -8.06 16.49 5.25
CA ALA A 376 -8.73 17.71 5.75
C ALA A 376 -7.87 18.99 5.60
N ARG A 377 -6.54 18.84 5.43
CA ARG A 377 -5.58 19.95 5.26
C ARG A 377 -4.98 19.96 3.85
N GLN A 378 -4.79 21.17 3.32
CA GLN A 378 -4.20 21.44 2.00
C GLN A 378 -2.65 21.46 1.97
N ARG A 379 -1.96 21.25 3.10
CA ARG A 379 -0.50 21.39 3.23
C ARG A 379 0.24 20.04 3.10
N GLY A 380 0.18 19.44 1.92
CA GLY A 380 0.99 18.27 1.58
C GLY A 380 1.40 18.30 0.10
N GLU A 381 2.56 17.73 -0.22
CA GLU A 381 2.93 17.45 -1.61
C GLU A 381 2.43 16.06 -2.00
N ARG A 382 1.74 15.97 -3.15
CA ARG A 382 1.39 14.69 -3.76
C ARG A 382 2.41 14.35 -4.85
N VAL A 383 3.05 13.19 -4.70
CA VAL A 383 3.94 12.60 -5.69
C VAL A 383 3.25 11.34 -6.20
N THR A 384 3.09 11.22 -7.51
CA THR A 384 2.57 9.99 -8.14
C THR A 384 3.76 9.14 -8.55
N VAL A 385 3.72 7.84 -8.26
CA VAL A 385 4.71 6.88 -8.78
C VAL A 385 4.58 6.86 -10.31
N PRO A 386 5.63 7.21 -11.07
CA PRO A 386 5.56 7.17 -12.52
C PRO A 386 5.52 5.72 -13.02
N ALA A 387 4.89 5.50 -14.16
CA ALA A 387 5.14 4.28 -14.93
C ALA A 387 6.54 4.37 -15.56
N LEU A 388 7.25 3.26 -15.62
CA LEU A 388 8.53 3.17 -16.33
C LEU A 388 8.30 3.30 -17.83
N ASP A 389 9.16 4.03 -18.53
CA ASP A 389 9.21 4.02 -19.98
C ASP A 389 9.95 2.78 -20.52
N THR A 390 9.91 2.58 -21.84
CA THR A 390 10.53 1.45 -22.53
C THR A 390 12.05 1.38 -22.29
N ASP A 391 12.74 2.52 -22.21
CA ASP A 391 14.19 2.58 -22.02
C ASP A 391 14.58 2.31 -20.55
N GLU A 392 13.73 2.67 -19.60
CA GLU A 392 13.84 2.27 -18.19
C GLU A 392 13.57 0.77 -17.99
N GLN A 393 12.48 0.25 -18.57
CA GLN A 393 12.18 -1.18 -18.57
C GLN A 393 13.35 -2.00 -19.13
N LEU A 394 13.87 -1.63 -20.30
CA LEU A 394 14.98 -2.33 -20.95
C LEU A 394 16.24 -2.32 -20.08
N ARG A 395 16.58 -1.20 -19.43
CA ARG A 395 17.73 -1.13 -18.51
C ARG A 395 17.54 -2.02 -17.29
N VAL A 396 16.37 -2.03 -16.66
CA VAL A 396 16.13 -2.87 -15.47
C VAL A 396 16.14 -4.37 -15.85
N TRP A 397 15.63 -4.74 -17.02
CA TRP A 397 15.74 -6.11 -17.53
C TRP A 397 17.17 -6.51 -17.88
N ALA A 398 17.94 -5.61 -18.52
CA ALA A 398 19.36 -5.85 -18.82
C ALA A 398 20.19 -6.02 -17.53
N ASP A 399 19.98 -5.16 -16.52
CA ASP A 399 20.64 -5.27 -15.21
C ASP A 399 20.25 -6.60 -14.51
N ALA A 400 18.98 -7.01 -14.57
CA ALA A 400 18.48 -8.22 -13.91
C ALA A 400 18.91 -9.54 -14.60
N LEU A 401 19.28 -9.48 -15.88
CA LEU A 401 19.74 -10.62 -16.68
C LEU A 401 21.23 -10.52 -17.05
N ALA A 402 21.99 -9.60 -16.45
CA ALA A 402 23.39 -9.34 -16.79
C ALA A 402 24.32 -10.56 -16.62
N ASP A 403 24.01 -11.44 -15.66
CA ASP A 403 24.74 -12.69 -15.40
C ASP A 403 24.17 -13.91 -16.18
N VAL A 404 23.13 -13.71 -17.00
CA VAL A 404 22.53 -14.77 -17.82
C VAL A 404 23.15 -14.76 -19.22
N PRO A 405 23.87 -15.82 -19.64
CA PRO A 405 24.45 -15.88 -20.98
C PRO A 405 23.38 -15.89 -22.08
N GLU A 406 23.76 -15.42 -23.27
CA GLU A 406 23.04 -15.59 -24.54
C GLU A 406 21.66 -14.92 -24.67
N VAL A 407 21.23 -14.11 -23.70
CA VAL A 407 20.06 -13.21 -23.88
C VAL A 407 20.46 -12.04 -24.79
N SER A 408 19.78 -11.88 -25.93
CA SER A 408 20.06 -10.81 -26.89
C SER A 408 19.24 -9.53 -26.62
N ASP A 409 19.70 -8.41 -27.18
CA ASP A 409 18.94 -7.14 -27.20
C ASP A 409 17.54 -7.28 -27.83
N GLU A 410 17.32 -8.29 -28.69
CA GLU A 410 16.02 -8.57 -29.31
C GLU A 410 15.10 -9.32 -28.33
N ASP A 411 15.63 -10.28 -27.57
CA ASP A 411 14.89 -10.97 -26.49
C ASP A 411 14.47 -10.00 -25.39
N LEU A 412 15.34 -9.04 -25.02
CA LEU A 412 15.01 -7.99 -24.06
C LEU A 412 13.89 -7.07 -24.58
N LYS A 413 13.87 -6.75 -25.88
CA LYS A 413 12.79 -5.96 -26.49
C LYS A 413 11.47 -6.74 -26.51
N ASP A 414 11.50 -8.04 -26.83
CA ASP A 414 10.32 -8.90 -26.76
C ASP A 414 9.74 -8.94 -25.34
N LEU A 415 10.60 -9.05 -24.30
CA LEU A 415 10.18 -8.99 -22.90
C LEU A 415 9.54 -7.64 -22.55
N VAL A 416 10.17 -6.51 -22.89
CA VAL A 416 9.64 -5.17 -22.60
C VAL A 416 8.37 -4.85 -23.39
N ALA A 417 8.25 -5.35 -24.62
CA ALA A 417 7.05 -5.20 -25.45
C ALA A 417 5.86 -6.00 -24.92
N GLN A 418 6.09 -7.06 -24.13
CA GLN A 418 5.04 -7.87 -23.50
C GLN A 418 4.75 -7.49 -22.04
N PHE A 419 5.79 -7.32 -21.23
CA PHE A 419 5.74 -7.23 -19.77
C PHE A 419 6.01 -5.80 -19.27
N SER A 420 5.05 -5.23 -18.55
CA SER A 420 5.14 -3.93 -17.89
C SER A 420 5.26 -4.12 -16.38
N LEU A 421 6.41 -4.66 -15.95
CA LEU A 421 6.65 -5.03 -14.56
C LEU A 421 7.31 -3.90 -13.75
N PRO A 422 7.02 -3.76 -12.45
CA PRO A 422 7.81 -2.92 -11.54
C PRO A 422 9.23 -3.48 -11.34
N PRO A 423 10.22 -2.66 -10.94
CA PRO A 423 11.63 -3.08 -10.88
C PRO A 423 11.90 -4.29 -10.00
N HIS A 424 11.21 -4.41 -8.87
CA HIS A 424 11.40 -5.52 -7.94
C HIS A 424 10.92 -6.86 -8.51
N LEU A 425 9.87 -6.87 -9.35
CA LEU A 425 9.42 -8.07 -10.05
C LEU A 425 10.39 -8.47 -11.17
N ILE A 426 10.97 -7.49 -11.90
CA ILE A 426 12.00 -7.77 -12.92
C ILE A 426 13.25 -8.39 -12.28
N ARG A 427 13.70 -7.84 -11.14
CA ARG A 427 14.82 -8.41 -10.37
C ARG A 427 14.50 -9.83 -9.85
N SER A 428 13.25 -10.08 -9.42
CA SER A 428 12.79 -11.41 -9.02
C SER A 428 12.79 -12.41 -10.19
N ALA A 429 12.29 -12.00 -11.36
CA ALA A 429 12.33 -12.79 -12.58
C ALA A 429 13.77 -13.12 -12.99
N GLY A 430 14.68 -12.14 -13.01
CA GLY A 430 16.10 -12.36 -13.30
C GLY A 430 16.76 -13.34 -12.34
N ALA A 431 16.54 -13.17 -11.03
CA ALA A 431 17.04 -14.10 -10.01
C ALA A 431 16.46 -15.53 -10.14
N ALA A 432 15.21 -15.65 -10.62
CA ALA A 432 14.62 -16.94 -10.94
C ALA A 432 15.27 -17.60 -12.16
N VAL A 433 15.52 -16.84 -13.24
CA VAL A 433 16.25 -17.33 -14.43
C VAL A 433 17.65 -17.82 -14.04
N VAL A 434 18.43 -17.01 -13.31
CA VAL A 434 19.80 -17.37 -12.88
C VAL A 434 19.81 -18.66 -12.04
N ARG A 435 18.81 -18.86 -11.18
CA ARG A 435 18.68 -20.06 -10.33
C ARG A 435 18.29 -21.31 -11.13
N ASP A 436 17.39 -21.16 -12.10
CA ASP A 436 16.76 -22.28 -12.81
C ASP A 436 17.44 -22.60 -14.16
N LEU A 437 18.49 -21.85 -14.53
CA LEU A 437 19.28 -22.03 -15.75
C LEU A 437 19.99 -23.40 -15.75
N PRO A 438 19.71 -24.31 -16.71
CA PRO A 438 20.47 -25.54 -16.85
C PRO A 438 21.89 -25.24 -17.35
N GLY A 439 22.87 -26.00 -16.89
CA GLY A 439 24.24 -25.88 -17.37
C GLY A 439 24.38 -26.31 -18.83
N ALA A 440 24.57 -25.33 -19.72
CA ALA A 440 25.00 -25.46 -21.12
C ALA A 440 23.99 -26.03 -22.14
N ASP A 441 22.80 -25.41 -22.28
CA ASP A 441 21.95 -25.56 -23.47
C ASP A 441 21.31 -24.20 -23.91
N GLU A 442 21.60 -23.79 -25.14
CA GLU A 442 21.40 -22.44 -25.71
C GLU A 442 19.93 -21.94 -25.77
N PRO A 443 18.89 -22.72 -26.13
CA PRO A 443 17.52 -22.20 -26.25
C PRO A 443 16.77 -22.07 -24.91
N ALA A 444 17.39 -22.43 -23.79
CA ALA A 444 16.72 -22.42 -22.49
C ALA A 444 16.56 -21.01 -21.89
N ALA A 445 17.54 -20.11 -22.08
CA ALA A 445 17.60 -18.83 -21.39
C ALA A 445 16.42 -17.89 -21.75
N ARG A 446 16.16 -17.67 -23.06
CA ARG A 446 15.03 -16.88 -23.57
C ARG A 446 13.69 -17.39 -23.03
N GLU A 447 13.46 -18.70 -23.15
CA GLU A 447 12.20 -19.34 -22.74
C GLU A 447 12.04 -19.38 -21.21
N LEU A 448 13.14 -19.44 -20.44
CA LEU A 448 13.11 -19.24 -18.98
C LEU A 448 12.79 -17.79 -18.61
N ALA A 449 13.38 -16.80 -19.28
CA ALA A 449 13.11 -15.38 -19.02
C ALA A 449 11.66 -15.01 -19.33
N TRP A 450 11.09 -15.51 -20.45
CA TRP A 450 9.68 -15.35 -20.77
C TRP A 450 8.77 -15.99 -19.71
N ARG A 451 9.07 -17.23 -19.29
CA ARG A 451 8.30 -17.92 -18.24
C ARG A 451 8.44 -17.26 -16.86
N ALA A 452 9.58 -16.67 -16.54
CA ALA A 452 9.81 -15.92 -15.31
C ALA A 452 9.01 -14.60 -15.32
N GLY A 453 9.08 -13.82 -16.39
CA GLY A 453 8.27 -12.61 -16.59
C GLY A 453 6.77 -12.90 -16.53
N LEU A 454 6.32 -13.99 -17.16
CA LEU A 454 4.94 -14.47 -17.07
C LEU A 454 4.57 -14.87 -15.63
N THR A 455 5.47 -15.53 -14.90
CA THR A 455 5.23 -15.96 -13.52
C THR A 455 5.10 -14.78 -12.56
N GLU A 456 5.95 -13.76 -12.68
CA GLU A 456 5.83 -12.54 -11.87
C GLU A 456 4.60 -11.72 -12.27
N ALA A 457 4.22 -11.70 -13.55
CA ALA A 457 3.00 -11.04 -14.01
C ALA A 457 1.70 -11.71 -13.49
N ARG A 458 1.71 -13.02 -13.20
CA ARG A 458 0.56 -13.73 -12.60
C ARG A 458 0.25 -13.28 -11.17
N MET A 459 1.25 -12.82 -10.42
CA MET A 459 1.13 -12.56 -8.98
C MET A 459 0.09 -11.47 -8.68
N GLY A 460 -1.06 -11.91 -8.17
CA GLY A 460 -2.24 -11.08 -7.84
C GLY A 460 -3.46 -11.24 -8.77
N MET A 461 -3.39 -12.05 -9.84
CA MET A 461 -4.58 -12.34 -10.68
C MET A 461 -5.36 -13.59 -10.24
N ASP A 462 -4.72 -14.56 -9.57
CA ASP A 462 -5.38 -15.81 -9.15
C ASP A 462 -6.50 -15.60 -8.11
N GLU A 463 -6.51 -14.48 -7.38
CA GLU A 463 -7.60 -14.09 -6.45
C GLU A 463 -8.81 -13.47 -7.16
N LEU A 464 -8.67 -13.08 -8.44
CA LEU A 464 -9.63 -12.22 -9.16
C LEU A 464 -10.36 -12.92 -10.31
N GLY A 465 -10.01 -14.17 -10.62
CA GLY A 465 -10.63 -14.93 -11.70
C GLY A 465 -10.09 -16.36 -11.81
N ARG A 466 -10.70 -17.18 -12.67
CA ARG A 466 -10.27 -18.55 -12.91
C ARG A 466 -9.20 -18.60 -13.99
N ARG A 467 -7.97 -18.92 -13.62
CA ARG A 467 -6.88 -19.21 -14.56
C ARG A 467 -7.14 -20.53 -15.30
N ILE A 468 -6.84 -20.54 -16.61
CA ILE A 468 -6.80 -21.72 -17.47
C ILE A 468 -5.44 -21.72 -18.17
N GLU A 469 -4.64 -22.76 -17.93
CA GLU A 469 -3.41 -23.03 -18.69
C GLU A 469 -3.80 -23.58 -20.07
N PRO A 470 -3.47 -22.89 -21.18
CA PRO A 470 -3.97 -23.29 -22.49
C PRO A 470 -3.36 -24.61 -22.99
N GLN A 471 -4.20 -25.62 -23.18
CA GLN A 471 -3.79 -26.91 -23.74
C GLN A 471 -4.34 -27.10 -25.17
N ALA A 472 -5.54 -26.59 -25.45
CA ALA A 472 -6.13 -26.64 -26.79
C ALA A 472 -5.35 -25.82 -27.82
N GLY A 473 -5.16 -26.35 -29.03
CA GLY A 473 -4.62 -25.65 -30.19
C GLY A 473 -5.61 -25.57 -31.35
N TRP A 474 -5.22 -24.97 -32.47
CA TRP A 474 -6.09 -24.84 -33.66
C TRP A 474 -6.63 -26.19 -34.18
N GLY A 475 -5.90 -27.29 -33.95
CA GLY A 475 -6.32 -28.65 -34.26
C GLY A 475 -7.49 -29.17 -33.40
N ASP A 476 -7.81 -28.53 -32.27
CA ASP A 476 -8.92 -28.92 -31.39
C ASP A 476 -10.21 -28.12 -31.68
N LEU A 477 -10.09 -26.98 -32.36
CA LEU A 477 -11.19 -26.10 -32.69
C LEU A 477 -11.80 -26.44 -34.06
N VAL A 478 -13.13 -26.61 -34.10
CA VAL A 478 -13.91 -26.82 -35.32
C VAL A 478 -14.86 -25.66 -35.52
N LEU A 479 -14.60 -24.83 -36.52
CA LEU A 479 -15.44 -23.70 -36.93
C LEU A 479 -15.34 -23.53 -38.45
N ALA A 480 -16.35 -22.91 -39.06
CA ALA A 480 -16.28 -22.49 -40.45
C ALA A 480 -15.09 -21.54 -40.72
N GLU A 481 -14.52 -21.63 -41.93
CA GLU A 481 -13.29 -20.93 -42.35
C GLU A 481 -13.33 -19.41 -42.11
N ARG A 482 -14.50 -18.79 -42.32
CA ARG A 482 -14.70 -17.35 -42.08
C ARG A 482 -14.42 -16.95 -40.63
N GLN A 483 -14.87 -17.75 -39.66
CA GLN A 483 -14.66 -17.52 -38.24
C GLN A 483 -13.18 -17.71 -37.88
N LEU A 484 -12.56 -18.81 -38.34
CA LEU A 484 -11.14 -19.07 -38.13
C LEU A 484 -10.26 -17.93 -38.66
N LYS A 485 -10.59 -17.37 -39.83
CA LYS A 485 -9.87 -16.22 -40.40
C LYS A 485 -9.91 -15.00 -39.49
N VAL A 486 -11.05 -14.69 -38.86
CA VAL A 486 -11.16 -13.57 -37.91
C VAL A 486 -10.39 -13.86 -36.61
N LEU A 487 -10.36 -15.09 -36.14
CA LEU A 487 -9.55 -15.48 -34.97
C LEU A 487 -8.04 -15.32 -35.25
N HIS A 488 -7.56 -15.76 -36.43
CA HIS A 488 -6.18 -15.51 -36.85
C HIS A 488 -5.87 -14.00 -37.02
N GLU A 489 -6.83 -13.21 -37.50
CA GLU A 489 -6.68 -11.75 -37.60
C GLU A 489 -6.55 -11.08 -36.21
N ILE A 490 -7.32 -11.53 -35.21
CA ILE A 490 -7.20 -11.08 -33.81
C ILE A 490 -5.80 -11.40 -33.26
N VAL A 491 -5.33 -12.64 -33.42
CA VAL A 491 -4.00 -13.06 -32.96
C VAL A 491 -2.89 -12.26 -33.65
N ALA A 492 -2.97 -12.05 -34.96
CA ALA A 492 -2.00 -11.25 -35.70
C ALA A 492 -1.94 -9.80 -35.21
N HIS A 493 -3.10 -9.20 -34.89
CA HIS A 493 -3.18 -7.86 -34.31
C HIS A 493 -2.50 -7.73 -32.95
N VAL A 494 -2.60 -8.74 -32.09
CA VAL A 494 -1.92 -8.75 -30.77
C VAL A 494 -0.41 -8.93 -30.97
N ARG A 495 0.00 -9.91 -31.79
CA ARG A 495 1.41 -10.24 -32.04
C ARG A 495 2.19 -9.09 -32.70
N GLN A 496 1.57 -8.33 -33.59
CA GLN A 496 2.22 -7.22 -34.32
C GLN A 496 2.03 -5.84 -33.65
N ARG A 497 1.56 -5.80 -32.39
CA ARG A 497 1.19 -4.54 -31.72
C ARG A 497 2.36 -3.57 -31.55
N SER A 498 3.55 -4.05 -31.15
CA SER A 498 4.71 -3.19 -30.90
C SER A 498 5.20 -2.57 -32.21
N THR A 499 5.43 -3.39 -33.24
CA THR A 499 5.79 -2.92 -34.58
C THR A 499 4.82 -1.88 -35.15
N VAL A 500 3.51 -2.11 -35.08
CA VAL A 500 2.54 -1.14 -35.62
C VAL A 500 2.41 0.12 -34.74
N TYR A 501 2.32 -0.02 -33.43
CA TYR A 501 2.02 1.11 -32.54
C TYR A 501 3.26 1.92 -32.13
N GLU A 502 4.40 1.27 -31.93
CA GLU A 502 5.64 1.86 -31.42
C GLU A 502 6.61 2.13 -32.59
N GLU A 503 7.06 1.11 -33.33
CA GLU A 503 8.03 1.31 -34.43
C GLU A 503 7.46 2.17 -35.57
N TRP A 504 6.23 1.86 -36.05
CA TRP A 504 5.55 2.64 -37.09
C TRP A 504 4.83 3.88 -36.52
N GLY A 505 4.89 4.09 -35.20
CA GLY A 505 4.42 5.30 -34.53
C GLY A 505 2.90 5.53 -34.51
N PHE A 506 2.07 4.52 -34.81
CA PHE A 506 0.61 4.71 -34.83
C PHE A 506 0.04 5.11 -33.47
N ALA A 507 0.67 4.75 -32.34
CA ALA A 507 0.24 5.17 -31.00
C ALA A 507 0.23 6.69 -30.81
N ALA A 508 1.19 7.42 -31.40
CA ALA A 508 1.25 8.88 -31.31
C ALA A 508 0.07 9.56 -32.04
N THR A 509 -0.50 8.88 -33.04
CA THR A 509 -1.64 9.36 -33.83
C THR A 509 -2.97 8.92 -33.22
N LEU A 510 -3.08 7.65 -32.82
CA LEU A 510 -4.25 7.03 -32.19
C LEU A 510 -4.24 7.26 -30.68
N ARG A 511 -4.74 8.41 -30.25
CA ARG A 511 -4.75 8.84 -28.83
C ARG A 511 -5.55 7.94 -27.86
N ARG A 512 -6.31 6.95 -28.35
CA ARG A 512 -7.15 5.98 -27.59
C ARG A 512 -7.39 4.72 -28.43
N GLY A 513 -7.79 3.62 -27.80
CA GLY A 513 -8.23 2.40 -28.48
C GLY A 513 -7.08 1.54 -29.02
N LEU A 514 -5.97 1.48 -28.27
CA LEU A 514 -4.82 0.63 -28.59
C LEU A 514 -5.05 -0.83 -28.15
N GLY A 515 -6.02 -1.08 -27.28
CA GLY A 515 -6.43 -2.42 -26.87
C GLY A 515 -7.12 -3.22 -27.98
N VAL A 516 -7.02 -4.55 -27.89
CA VAL A 516 -7.72 -5.46 -28.80
C VAL A 516 -8.97 -6.00 -28.09
N THR A 517 -10.14 -5.52 -28.52
CA THR A 517 -11.44 -5.93 -27.95
C THR A 517 -12.18 -6.87 -28.90
N ALA A 518 -12.64 -8.01 -28.39
CA ALA A 518 -13.42 -8.98 -29.15
C ALA A 518 -14.73 -9.36 -28.45
N LEU A 519 -15.78 -9.63 -29.23
CA LEU A 519 -17.04 -10.19 -28.76
C LEU A 519 -17.27 -11.56 -29.41
N PHE A 520 -17.40 -12.59 -28.59
CA PHE A 520 -17.72 -13.96 -28.99
C PHE A 520 -19.20 -14.24 -28.70
N ALA A 521 -19.98 -14.34 -29.77
CA ALA A 521 -21.44 -14.44 -29.69
C ALA A 521 -21.93 -15.79 -30.20
N GLY A 522 -22.69 -16.54 -29.39
CA GLY A 522 -23.24 -17.84 -29.80
C GLY A 522 -23.83 -18.61 -28.62
N GLY A 523 -24.52 -19.71 -28.89
CA GLY A 523 -25.17 -20.52 -27.84
C GLY A 523 -24.18 -21.10 -26.82
N SER A 524 -24.72 -21.67 -25.74
CA SER A 524 -23.89 -22.43 -24.79
C SER A 524 -23.27 -23.66 -25.49
N GLY A 525 -22.03 -23.99 -25.13
CA GLY A 525 -21.32 -25.15 -25.68
C GLY A 525 -20.86 -25.07 -27.14
N THR A 526 -20.93 -23.90 -27.81
CA THR A 526 -20.46 -23.72 -29.21
C THR A 526 -18.95 -23.45 -29.35
N GLY A 527 -18.18 -23.51 -28.27
CA GLY A 527 -16.71 -23.40 -28.31
C GLY A 527 -16.13 -21.99 -28.09
N LYS A 528 -16.92 -21.03 -27.59
CA LYS A 528 -16.45 -19.65 -27.28
C LYS A 528 -15.18 -19.64 -26.40
N THR A 529 -15.23 -20.29 -25.24
CA THR A 529 -14.12 -20.42 -24.28
C THR A 529 -12.95 -21.20 -24.87
N LEU A 530 -13.22 -22.26 -25.66
CA LEU A 530 -12.20 -23.06 -26.34
C LEU A 530 -11.43 -22.22 -27.37
N ALA A 531 -12.10 -21.35 -28.13
CA ALA A 531 -11.43 -20.45 -29.07
C ALA A 531 -10.55 -19.40 -28.35
N ALA A 532 -10.98 -18.93 -27.17
CA ALA A 532 -10.14 -18.06 -26.34
C ALA A 532 -8.89 -18.80 -25.83
N GLU A 533 -9.03 -20.06 -25.40
CA GLU A 533 -7.91 -20.92 -24.99
C GLU A 533 -6.91 -21.15 -26.14
N VAL A 534 -7.40 -21.50 -27.33
CA VAL A 534 -6.55 -21.68 -28.53
C VAL A 534 -5.76 -20.42 -28.88
N MET A 535 -6.38 -19.23 -28.78
CA MET A 535 -5.66 -17.97 -29.02
C MET A 535 -4.65 -17.66 -27.92
N ALA A 536 -4.96 -17.95 -26.65
CA ALA A 536 -4.02 -17.79 -25.54
C ALA A 536 -2.76 -18.66 -25.75
N ARG A 537 -2.95 -19.93 -26.16
CA ARG A 537 -1.86 -20.86 -26.50
C ARG A 537 -1.00 -20.34 -27.66
N GLU A 538 -1.62 -19.84 -28.73
CA GLU A 538 -0.93 -19.29 -29.92
C GLU A 538 -0.17 -17.99 -29.60
N LEU A 539 -0.56 -17.26 -28.56
CA LEU A 539 0.10 -16.04 -28.10
C LEU A 539 1.16 -16.29 -27.01
N GLY A 540 1.25 -17.52 -26.46
CA GLY A 540 2.14 -17.82 -25.34
C GLY A 540 1.73 -17.16 -24.02
N LEU A 541 0.42 -16.95 -23.82
CA LEU A 541 -0.18 -16.25 -22.68
C LEU A 541 -1.13 -17.15 -21.90
N ASP A 542 -1.31 -16.89 -20.60
CA ASP A 542 -2.37 -17.52 -19.82
C ASP A 542 -3.76 -16.94 -20.17
N LEU A 543 -4.78 -17.78 -20.07
CA LEU A 543 -6.19 -17.39 -20.18
C LEU A 543 -6.77 -17.16 -18.77
N PHE A 544 -7.22 -15.94 -18.48
CA PHE A 544 -7.95 -15.62 -17.26
C PHE A 544 -9.43 -15.45 -17.56
N VAL A 545 -10.26 -16.30 -16.96
CA VAL A 545 -11.72 -16.25 -17.10
C VAL A 545 -12.32 -15.51 -15.90
N ILE A 546 -12.96 -14.38 -16.19
CA ILE A 546 -13.64 -13.54 -15.22
C ILE A 546 -15.15 -13.71 -15.44
N ASP A 547 -15.81 -14.28 -14.44
CA ASP A 547 -17.27 -14.38 -14.42
C ASP A 547 -17.85 -13.03 -13.99
N LEU A 548 -18.49 -12.34 -14.94
CA LEU A 548 -19.08 -11.02 -14.68
C LEU A 548 -20.24 -11.08 -13.68
N SER A 549 -20.92 -12.22 -13.52
CA SER A 549 -21.98 -12.38 -12.53
C SER A 549 -21.45 -12.36 -11.09
N GLN A 550 -20.19 -12.75 -10.87
CA GLN A 550 -19.53 -12.75 -9.56
C GLN A 550 -18.89 -11.40 -9.22
N VAL A 551 -18.43 -10.64 -10.23
CA VAL A 551 -17.78 -9.33 -10.03
C VAL A 551 -18.80 -8.21 -9.73
N VAL A 552 -20.04 -8.35 -10.22
CA VAL A 552 -21.13 -7.40 -9.99
C VAL A 552 -21.76 -7.62 -8.62
N SER A 553 -21.23 -6.93 -7.61
CA SER A 553 -21.76 -7.01 -6.25
C SER A 553 -23.03 -6.15 -6.10
N LYS A 554 -23.77 -6.34 -5.00
CA LYS A 554 -24.92 -5.49 -4.65
C LYS A 554 -24.51 -4.08 -4.16
N TYR A 555 -23.22 -3.81 -4.01
CA TYR A 555 -22.68 -2.59 -3.40
C TYR A 555 -22.03 -1.68 -4.46
N ILE A 556 -22.62 -0.49 -4.62
CA ILE A 556 -22.21 0.50 -5.63
C ILE A 556 -20.75 0.90 -5.42
N GLY A 557 -19.92 0.74 -6.45
CA GLY A 557 -18.50 1.12 -6.48
C GLY A 557 -17.51 -0.02 -6.19
N GLU A 558 -17.96 -1.11 -5.56
CA GLU A 558 -17.13 -2.30 -5.33
C GLU A 558 -16.82 -3.01 -6.67
N THR A 559 -17.82 -3.14 -7.55
CA THR A 559 -17.66 -3.63 -8.93
C THR A 559 -16.57 -2.87 -9.69
N GLU A 560 -16.52 -1.54 -9.58
CA GLU A 560 -15.49 -0.72 -10.24
C GLU A 560 -14.10 -1.02 -9.66
N LYS A 561 -13.99 -1.12 -8.33
CA LYS A 561 -12.73 -1.46 -7.65
C LYS A 561 -12.23 -2.86 -8.03
N ASN A 562 -13.13 -3.82 -8.22
CA ASN A 562 -12.81 -5.19 -8.62
C ASN A 562 -12.36 -5.25 -10.08
N LEU A 563 -13.11 -4.63 -11.01
CA LEU A 563 -12.70 -4.50 -12.40
C LEU A 563 -11.36 -3.74 -12.53
N ARG A 564 -11.17 -2.68 -11.74
CA ARG A 564 -9.91 -1.94 -11.68
C ARG A 564 -8.75 -2.86 -11.33
N ARG A 565 -8.87 -3.63 -10.24
CA ARG A 565 -7.85 -4.63 -9.83
C ARG A 565 -7.56 -5.66 -10.91
N VAL A 566 -8.57 -6.21 -11.58
CA VAL A 566 -8.41 -7.17 -12.69
C VAL A 566 -7.54 -6.59 -13.82
N PHE A 567 -7.92 -5.42 -14.36
CA PHE A 567 -7.18 -4.82 -15.47
C PHE A 567 -5.80 -4.28 -15.05
N ASP A 568 -5.66 -3.71 -13.85
CA ASP A 568 -4.38 -3.21 -13.34
C ASP A 568 -3.36 -4.35 -13.10
N ALA A 569 -3.83 -5.53 -12.70
CA ALA A 569 -3.00 -6.73 -12.61
C ALA A 569 -2.66 -7.28 -14.00
N ALA A 570 -3.63 -7.32 -14.92
CA ALA A 570 -3.44 -7.84 -16.28
C ALA A 570 -2.45 -7.02 -17.13
N GLU A 571 -2.40 -5.69 -16.95
CA GLU A 571 -1.43 -4.79 -17.64
C GLU A 571 0.04 -5.17 -17.38
N ARG A 572 0.34 -5.88 -16.29
CA ARG A 572 1.71 -6.27 -15.94
C ARG A 572 2.35 -7.24 -16.92
N GLY A 573 1.56 -8.12 -17.55
CA GLY A 573 2.06 -9.12 -18.50
C GLY A 573 1.16 -9.38 -19.70
N GLY A 574 0.15 -8.54 -19.92
CA GLY A 574 -0.71 -8.59 -21.11
C GLY A 574 -1.49 -9.89 -21.28
N ALA A 575 -1.96 -10.48 -20.18
CA ALA A 575 -2.73 -11.74 -20.18
C ALA A 575 -4.00 -11.68 -21.05
N LEU A 576 -4.48 -12.84 -21.52
CA LEU A 576 -5.74 -12.89 -22.26
C LEU A 576 -6.90 -12.88 -21.27
N LEU A 577 -7.70 -11.82 -21.28
CA LEU A 577 -8.87 -11.66 -20.41
C LEU A 577 -10.12 -12.14 -21.13
N LEU A 578 -10.81 -13.13 -20.56
CA LEU A 578 -12.10 -13.62 -21.01
C LEU A 578 -13.18 -13.28 -19.99
N PHE A 579 -13.96 -12.27 -20.29
CA PHE A 579 -15.15 -11.89 -19.52
C PHE A 579 -16.34 -12.73 -20.01
N ASP A 580 -16.72 -13.72 -19.21
CA ASP A 580 -17.82 -14.62 -19.56
C ASP A 580 -19.18 -14.09 -19.09
N GLU A 581 -20.26 -14.60 -19.69
CA GLU A 581 -21.66 -14.24 -19.42
C GLU A 581 -21.94 -12.73 -19.43
N ALA A 582 -21.44 -12.03 -20.46
CA ALA A 582 -21.67 -10.59 -20.61
C ALA A 582 -23.16 -10.21 -20.56
N ASP A 583 -24.06 -11.08 -21.04
CA ASP A 583 -25.52 -10.88 -20.94
C ASP A 583 -26.05 -10.69 -19.51
N ALA A 584 -25.31 -11.07 -18.46
CA ALA A 584 -25.64 -10.71 -17.08
C ALA A 584 -25.58 -9.19 -16.81
N LEU A 585 -24.66 -8.47 -17.48
CA LEU A 585 -24.58 -7.00 -17.44
C LEU A 585 -25.60 -6.33 -18.38
N PHE A 586 -25.88 -6.95 -19.52
CA PHE A 586 -26.62 -6.33 -20.64
C PHE A 586 -28.07 -6.78 -20.78
N GLY A 587 -28.53 -7.75 -19.98
CA GLY A 587 -29.87 -8.30 -20.05
C GLY A 587 -30.93 -7.20 -20.03
N LYS A 588 -31.89 -7.26 -20.97
CA LYS A 588 -32.92 -6.23 -21.20
C LYS A 588 -33.70 -5.92 -19.91
N ARG A 589 -33.26 -4.91 -19.16
CA ARG A 589 -34.08 -4.19 -18.18
C ARG A 589 -35.02 -3.27 -18.96
N SER A 590 -36.02 -3.88 -19.57
CA SER A 590 -37.05 -3.18 -20.32
C SER A 590 -37.87 -2.32 -19.38
N GLU A 591 -37.82 -1.01 -19.63
CA GLU A 591 -38.81 -0.01 -19.23
C GLU A 591 -38.94 0.32 -17.72
N VAL A 592 -38.38 1.50 -17.40
CA VAL A 592 -39.02 2.59 -16.63
C VAL A 592 -38.60 2.84 -15.16
N LYS A 593 -38.00 4.03 -14.96
CA LYS A 593 -38.04 4.95 -13.79
C LYS A 593 -37.14 4.77 -12.56
N ASP A 594 -36.35 3.72 -12.36
CA ASP A 594 -35.58 3.62 -11.11
C ASP A 594 -34.16 4.21 -11.14
N SER A 595 -33.70 4.66 -9.97
CA SER A 595 -32.39 5.24 -9.72
C SER A 595 -31.24 4.24 -9.89
N HIS A 596 -31.50 2.95 -9.72
CA HIS A 596 -30.53 1.86 -9.86
C HIS A 596 -30.02 1.66 -11.29
N ASP A 597 -30.82 1.89 -12.33
CA ASP A 597 -30.41 1.62 -13.73
C ASP A 597 -29.37 2.62 -14.26
N ARG A 598 -29.21 3.79 -13.63
CA ARG A 598 -28.10 4.71 -13.96
C ARG A 598 -26.74 4.17 -13.53
N TYR A 599 -26.67 3.35 -12.48
CA TYR A 599 -25.40 2.82 -11.98
C TYR A 599 -24.91 1.62 -12.80
N ALA A 600 -25.82 0.73 -13.25
CA ALA A 600 -25.46 -0.36 -14.16
C ALA A 600 -24.84 0.16 -15.49
N ASN A 601 -25.40 1.25 -16.04
CA ASN A 601 -24.84 1.92 -17.22
C ASN A 601 -23.43 2.51 -16.98
N LEU A 602 -23.12 2.93 -15.74
CA LEU A 602 -21.80 3.44 -15.37
C LEU A 602 -20.76 2.32 -15.28
N GLU A 603 -21.13 1.18 -14.67
CA GLU A 603 -20.27 -0.01 -14.58
C GLU A 603 -19.95 -0.60 -15.97
N VAL A 604 -20.96 -0.72 -16.84
CA VAL A 604 -20.78 -1.10 -18.25
C VAL A 604 -19.86 -0.12 -19.00
N SER A 605 -20.06 1.20 -18.78
CA SER A 605 -19.23 2.23 -19.41
C SER A 605 -17.78 2.17 -18.94
N TYR A 606 -17.56 1.85 -17.66
CA TYR A 606 -16.24 1.65 -17.07
C TYR A 606 -15.56 0.40 -17.64
N LEU A 607 -16.24 -0.75 -17.68
CA LEU A 607 -15.72 -1.99 -18.27
C LEU A 607 -15.25 -1.76 -19.71
N LEU A 608 -16.09 -1.15 -20.56
CA LEU A 608 -15.72 -0.83 -21.94
C LEU A 608 -14.54 0.15 -22.04
N MET A 609 -14.50 1.18 -21.19
CA MET A 609 -13.37 2.12 -21.13
C MET A 609 -12.07 1.41 -20.74
N ARG A 610 -12.11 0.49 -19.77
CA ARG A 610 -10.95 -0.31 -19.36
C ARG A 610 -10.52 -1.27 -20.46
N MET A 611 -11.44 -1.94 -21.15
CA MET A 611 -11.13 -2.82 -22.29
C MET A 611 -10.50 -2.07 -23.47
N GLU A 612 -10.92 -0.84 -23.77
CA GLU A 612 -10.31 0.00 -24.82
C GLU A 612 -8.91 0.54 -24.45
N ALA A 613 -8.68 0.75 -23.15
CA ALA A 613 -7.39 1.16 -22.60
C ALA A 613 -6.41 -0.01 -22.46
N TYR A 614 -6.93 -1.22 -22.20
CA TYR A 614 -6.13 -2.40 -21.90
C TYR A 614 -5.21 -2.77 -23.05
N ARG A 615 -3.88 -2.78 -22.85
CA ARG A 615 -2.91 -3.05 -23.94
C ARG A 615 -2.93 -4.50 -24.47
N GLY A 616 -3.56 -5.43 -23.74
CA GLY A 616 -3.69 -6.84 -24.13
C GLY A 616 -4.96 -7.15 -24.95
N LEU A 617 -5.35 -8.42 -24.94
CA LEU A 617 -6.57 -8.93 -25.58
C LEU A 617 -7.66 -9.14 -24.53
N ALA A 618 -8.77 -8.42 -24.67
CA ALA A 618 -9.97 -8.58 -23.85
C ALA A 618 -11.14 -9.09 -24.70
N ILE A 619 -11.67 -10.25 -24.33
CA ILE A 619 -12.76 -10.95 -25.00
C ILE A 619 -13.98 -10.93 -24.09
N LEU A 620 -15.14 -10.52 -24.61
CA LEU A 620 -16.44 -10.74 -23.98
C LEU A 620 -17.12 -11.93 -24.64
N THR A 621 -17.73 -12.83 -23.87
CA THR A 621 -18.64 -13.85 -24.42
C THR A 621 -20.09 -13.54 -24.08
N THR A 622 -21.00 -13.83 -25.01
CA THR A 622 -22.44 -13.71 -24.78
C THR A 622 -23.23 -14.82 -25.46
N ASN A 623 -24.33 -15.22 -24.84
CA ASN A 623 -25.34 -16.08 -25.45
C ASN A 623 -26.39 -15.28 -26.24
N MET A 624 -26.55 -13.98 -25.97
CA MET A 624 -27.66 -13.15 -26.47
C MET A 624 -27.18 -11.89 -27.21
N LYS A 625 -26.52 -12.05 -28.35
CA LYS A 625 -26.04 -10.92 -29.20
C LYS A 625 -27.09 -9.82 -29.46
N GLN A 626 -28.37 -10.20 -29.59
CA GLN A 626 -29.48 -9.27 -29.85
C GLN A 626 -29.93 -8.44 -28.62
N ALA A 627 -29.39 -8.73 -27.42
CA ALA A 627 -29.62 -7.94 -26.22
C ALA A 627 -28.63 -6.77 -26.11
N LEU A 628 -27.47 -6.85 -26.77
CA LEU A 628 -26.45 -5.80 -26.77
C LEU A 628 -26.89 -4.59 -27.61
N ASP A 629 -26.63 -3.39 -27.10
CA ASP A 629 -27.00 -2.16 -27.80
C ASP A 629 -26.00 -1.78 -28.91
N THR A 630 -26.44 -0.88 -29.80
CA THR A 630 -25.64 -0.42 -30.95
C THR A 630 -24.46 0.47 -30.54
N ALA A 631 -24.45 1.05 -29.34
CA ALA A 631 -23.35 1.89 -28.86
C ALA A 631 -22.18 1.02 -28.32
N PHE A 632 -22.49 -0.03 -27.56
CA PHE A 632 -21.58 -1.10 -27.17
C PHE A 632 -20.92 -1.73 -28.41
N MET A 633 -21.73 -2.14 -29.40
CA MET A 633 -21.23 -2.82 -30.60
C MET A 633 -20.28 -1.96 -31.46
N ARG A 634 -20.29 -0.63 -31.30
CA ARG A 634 -19.34 0.29 -31.98
C ARG A 634 -17.98 0.40 -31.28
N ARG A 635 -17.87 -0.04 -30.03
CA ARG A 635 -16.65 0.01 -29.20
C ARG A 635 -15.87 -1.32 -29.21
N ILE A 636 -16.51 -2.39 -29.66
CA ILE A 636 -15.86 -3.68 -29.89
C ILE A 636 -15.21 -3.69 -31.28
N ARG A 637 -13.91 -4.04 -31.34
CA ARG A 637 -13.14 -4.06 -32.59
C ARG A 637 -13.44 -5.29 -33.45
N PHE A 638 -13.57 -6.46 -32.83
CA PHE A 638 -13.84 -7.72 -33.53
C PHE A 638 -15.09 -8.42 -33.01
N VAL A 639 -15.94 -8.93 -33.91
CA VAL A 639 -17.14 -9.69 -33.55
C VAL A 639 -17.08 -11.04 -34.25
N VAL A 640 -17.07 -12.12 -33.46
CA VAL A 640 -17.03 -13.50 -33.95
C VAL A 640 -18.32 -14.19 -33.57
N ASP A 641 -19.09 -14.60 -34.58
CA ASP A 641 -20.32 -15.39 -34.41
C ASP A 641 -19.99 -16.89 -34.41
N PHE A 642 -20.35 -17.57 -33.32
CA PHE A 642 -20.24 -19.01 -33.11
C PHE A 642 -21.63 -19.65 -33.31
N PRO A 643 -22.01 -19.96 -34.56
CA PRO A 643 -23.30 -20.58 -34.85
C PRO A 643 -23.39 -21.98 -34.24
N PHE A 644 -24.60 -22.53 -34.23
CA PHE A 644 -24.79 -23.95 -33.90
C PHE A 644 -24.14 -24.82 -35.00
N PRO A 645 -23.32 -25.83 -34.65
CA PRO A 645 -22.53 -26.55 -35.64
C PRO A 645 -23.42 -27.38 -36.58
N GLY A 646 -23.12 -27.32 -37.88
CA GLY A 646 -23.74 -28.14 -38.92
C GLY A 646 -23.32 -29.62 -38.85
N GLU A 647 -23.96 -30.50 -39.62
CA GLU A 647 -23.72 -31.95 -39.55
C GLU A 647 -22.25 -32.32 -39.86
N ASN A 648 -21.65 -31.70 -40.89
CA ASN A 648 -20.23 -31.91 -41.21
C ASN A 648 -19.28 -31.46 -40.09
N GLU A 649 -19.60 -30.35 -39.42
CA GLU A 649 -18.81 -29.82 -38.29
C GLU A 649 -18.96 -30.73 -37.07
N ARG A 650 -20.19 -31.19 -36.76
CA ARG A 650 -20.43 -32.17 -35.69
C ARG A 650 -19.70 -33.49 -35.94
N ALA A 651 -19.67 -33.99 -37.19
CA ALA A 651 -18.91 -35.19 -37.54
C ALA A 651 -17.41 -35.03 -37.27
N GLU A 652 -16.85 -33.85 -37.55
CA GLU A 652 -15.44 -33.55 -37.25
C GLU A 652 -15.19 -33.40 -35.74
N ILE A 653 -16.09 -32.75 -34.99
CA ILE A 653 -16.02 -32.69 -33.53
C ILE A 653 -16.03 -34.10 -32.93
N TRP A 654 -16.91 -35.00 -33.41
CA TRP A 654 -16.95 -36.40 -32.97
C TRP A 654 -15.62 -37.14 -33.22
N ARG A 655 -14.97 -36.94 -34.38
CA ARG A 655 -13.66 -37.55 -34.67
C ARG A 655 -12.55 -37.07 -33.72
N ARG A 656 -12.58 -35.81 -33.31
CA ARG A 656 -11.56 -35.21 -32.42
C ARG A 656 -11.79 -35.53 -30.95
N VAL A 657 -13.06 -35.57 -30.52
CA VAL A 657 -13.46 -35.89 -29.15
C VAL A 657 -13.21 -37.36 -28.80
N LEU A 658 -13.29 -38.28 -29.76
CA LEU A 658 -13.02 -39.71 -29.56
C LEU A 658 -11.51 -39.98 -29.72
N PRO A 659 -10.76 -40.28 -28.64
CA PRO A 659 -9.31 -40.43 -28.75
C PRO A 659 -8.95 -41.74 -29.48
N ALA A 660 -7.91 -41.71 -30.30
CA ALA A 660 -7.46 -42.85 -31.10
C ALA A 660 -7.07 -44.10 -30.28
N ARG A 661 -6.85 -43.95 -28.96
CA ARG A 661 -6.59 -45.06 -28.02
C ARG A 661 -7.86 -45.69 -27.43
N ALA A 662 -9.05 -45.10 -27.62
CA ALA A 662 -10.28 -45.66 -27.08
C ALA A 662 -10.62 -47.01 -27.74
N PRO A 663 -10.90 -48.07 -26.97
CA PRO A 663 -11.26 -49.37 -27.52
C PRO A 663 -12.68 -49.31 -28.08
N MET A 664 -12.81 -49.01 -29.38
CA MET A 664 -14.10 -48.85 -30.07
C MET A 664 -14.51 -50.08 -30.88
N LYS A 665 -15.82 -50.29 -31.05
CA LYS A 665 -16.43 -51.31 -31.91
C LYS A 665 -17.69 -50.76 -32.56
N GLY A 666 -17.61 -50.48 -33.87
CA GLY A 666 -18.76 -50.04 -34.67
C GLY A 666 -19.25 -48.62 -34.37
N VAL A 667 -18.43 -47.77 -33.74
CA VAL A 667 -18.75 -46.35 -33.52
C VAL A 667 -18.49 -45.57 -34.80
N ASP A 668 -19.53 -44.93 -35.37
CA ASP A 668 -19.42 -44.12 -36.58
C ASP A 668 -19.69 -42.63 -36.27
N PRO A 669 -18.66 -41.76 -36.33
CA PRO A 669 -18.81 -40.31 -36.17
C PRO A 669 -19.83 -39.66 -37.12
N ALA A 670 -20.07 -40.23 -38.31
CA ALA A 670 -21.07 -39.71 -39.25
C ALA A 670 -22.51 -40.01 -38.81
N LEU A 671 -22.75 -41.17 -38.17
CA LEU A 671 -24.05 -41.47 -37.55
C LEU A 671 -24.26 -40.64 -36.28
N LEU A 672 -23.21 -40.45 -35.47
CA LEU A 672 -23.25 -39.60 -34.27
C LEU A 672 -23.49 -38.12 -34.61
N ALA A 673 -23.03 -37.64 -35.77
CA ALA A 673 -23.24 -36.27 -36.25
C ALA A 673 -24.71 -35.91 -36.48
N ARG A 674 -25.61 -36.90 -36.63
CA ARG A 674 -27.05 -36.66 -36.78
C ARG A 674 -27.66 -36.02 -35.53
N LEU A 675 -27.11 -36.29 -34.34
CA LEU A 675 -27.55 -35.64 -33.10
C LEU A 675 -27.45 -34.11 -33.22
N THR A 676 -28.55 -33.41 -33.00
CA THR A 676 -28.60 -31.94 -33.04
C THR A 676 -28.17 -31.31 -31.71
N VAL A 677 -26.89 -31.49 -31.37
CA VAL A 677 -26.24 -31.01 -30.12
C VAL A 677 -25.03 -30.12 -30.39
N ALA A 678 -24.71 -29.25 -29.43
CA ALA A 678 -23.52 -28.40 -29.46
C ALA A 678 -22.25 -29.18 -29.06
N GLY A 679 -21.06 -28.64 -29.36
CA GLY A 679 -19.77 -29.31 -29.11
C GLY A 679 -19.52 -29.70 -27.65
N GLY A 680 -19.97 -28.87 -26.70
CA GLY A 680 -19.92 -29.21 -25.27
C GLY A 680 -20.70 -30.49 -24.92
N SER A 681 -21.93 -30.61 -25.42
CA SER A 681 -22.75 -31.81 -25.23
C SER A 681 -22.22 -33.02 -25.99
N ILE A 682 -21.59 -32.84 -27.17
CA ILE A 682 -20.86 -33.93 -27.86
C ILE A 682 -19.76 -34.51 -26.95
N ARG A 683 -18.95 -33.64 -26.32
CA ARG A 683 -17.91 -34.07 -25.37
C ARG A 683 -18.50 -34.80 -24.16
N ASN A 684 -19.61 -34.31 -23.60
CA ASN A 684 -20.30 -34.95 -22.48
C ASN A 684 -20.81 -36.36 -22.86
N ILE A 685 -21.50 -36.50 -24.01
CA ILE A 685 -22.02 -37.78 -24.48
C ILE A 685 -20.88 -38.78 -24.73
N ALA A 686 -19.81 -38.35 -25.41
CA ALA A 686 -18.65 -39.21 -25.67
C ALA A 686 -18.01 -39.74 -24.38
N LEU A 687 -17.82 -38.86 -23.38
CA LEU A 687 -17.23 -39.21 -22.10
C LEU A 687 -18.15 -40.11 -21.27
N SER A 688 -19.44 -39.81 -21.20
CA SER A 688 -20.43 -40.66 -20.53
C SER A 688 -20.54 -42.04 -21.19
N GLY A 689 -20.54 -42.11 -22.51
CA GLY A 689 -20.53 -43.38 -23.25
C GLY A 689 -19.26 -44.20 -23.00
N ALA A 690 -18.11 -43.55 -22.87
CA ALA A 690 -16.86 -44.22 -22.50
C ALA A 690 -16.88 -44.79 -21.07
N PHE A 691 -17.48 -44.07 -20.10
CA PHE A 691 -17.68 -44.59 -18.75
C PHE A 691 -18.64 -45.79 -18.70
N LEU A 692 -19.77 -45.74 -19.42
CA LEU A 692 -20.69 -46.89 -19.53
C LEU A 692 -19.99 -48.13 -20.12
N ALA A 693 -19.21 -47.96 -21.19
CA ALA A 693 -18.44 -49.05 -21.78
C ALA A 693 -17.39 -49.63 -20.82
N ALA A 694 -16.73 -48.78 -20.02
CA ALA A 694 -15.74 -49.20 -19.04
C ALA A 694 -16.33 -49.97 -17.85
N GLU A 695 -17.49 -49.55 -17.34
CA GLU A 695 -18.23 -50.24 -16.27
C GLU A 695 -18.68 -51.65 -16.71
N GLU A 696 -19.14 -51.79 -17.96
CA GLU A 696 -19.48 -53.10 -18.56
C GLU A 696 -18.25 -53.96 -18.91
N GLY A 697 -17.03 -53.42 -18.82
CA GLY A 697 -15.80 -54.08 -19.28
C GLY A 697 -15.74 -54.30 -20.80
N GLU A 698 -16.53 -53.57 -21.57
CA GLU A 698 -16.70 -53.75 -23.01
C GLU A 698 -15.99 -52.68 -23.86
N ARG A 699 -15.93 -52.91 -25.17
CA ARG A 699 -15.53 -51.88 -26.14
C ARG A 699 -16.66 -50.87 -26.31
N LEU A 700 -16.31 -49.59 -26.45
CA LEU A 700 -17.23 -48.49 -26.73
C LEU A 700 -18.01 -48.76 -28.02
N GLN A 701 -19.34 -48.77 -27.92
CA GLN A 701 -20.29 -49.12 -28.97
C GLN A 701 -21.39 -48.06 -29.11
N MET A 702 -22.11 -48.08 -30.24
CA MET A 702 -23.24 -47.17 -30.49
C MET A 702 -24.35 -47.29 -29.43
N ARG A 703 -24.50 -48.45 -28.77
CA ARG A 703 -25.45 -48.63 -27.65
C ARG A 703 -25.13 -47.73 -26.45
N HIS A 704 -23.86 -47.62 -26.08
CA HIS A 704 -23.39 -46.77 -24.97
C HIS A 704 -23.54 -45.29 -25.33
N MET A 705 -23.29 -44.93 -26.59
CA MET A 705 -23.54 -43.58 -27.11
C MET A 705 -25.03 -43.24 -27.10
N LEU A 706 -25.92 -44.18 -27.42
CA LEU A 706 -27.37 -43.98 -27.41
C LEU A 706 -27.89 -43.69 -25.99
N GLU A 707 -27.40 -44.44 -25.00
CA GLU A 707 -27.76 -44.24 -23.60
C GLU A 707 -27.21 -42.91 -23.06
N ALA A 708 -25.93 -42.61 -23.30
CA ALA A 708 -25.34 -41.32 -22.96
C ALA A 708 -26.08 -40.14 -23.64
N ALA A 709 -26.49 -40.30 -24.91
CA ALA A 709 -27.25 -39.28 -25.64
C ALA A 709 -28.66 -39.09 -25.04
N ARG A 710 -29.34 -40.15 -24.62
CA ARG A 710 -30.63 -40.05 -23.90
C ARG A 710 -30.46 -39.24 -22.62
N THR A 711 -29.45 -39.54 -21.81
CA THR A 711 -29.18 -38.84 -20.56
C THR A 711 -28.85 -37.36 -20.77
N GLU A 712 -28.05 -37.03 -21.79
CA GLU A 712 -27.72 -35.62 -22.09
C GLU A 712 -28.92 -34.86 -22.68
N TYR A 713 -29.73 -35.47 -23.56
CA TYR A 713 -30.94 -34.84 -24.09
C TYR A 713 -31.96 -34.55 -22.97
N LEU A 714 -32.10 -35.45 -21.99
CA LEU A 714 -32.94 -35.21 -20.80
C LEU A 714 -32.48 -33.99 -19.98
N LYS A 715 -31.16 -33.78 -19.81
CA LYS A 715 -30.64 -32.56 -19.14
C LYS A 715 -30.89 -31.28 -19.93
N LEU A 716 -31.09 -31.40 -21.24
CA LEU A 716 -31.37 -30.28 -22.15
C LEU A 716 -32.89 -30.04 -22.34
N ASP A 717 -33.75 -30.71 -21.56
CA ASP A 717 -35.21 -30.72 -21.70
C ASP A 717 -35.69 -31.08 -23.12
N ARG A 718 -34.96 -31.97 -23.79
CA ARG A 718 -35.21 -32.42 -25.17
C ARG A 718 -35.39 -33.94 -25.25
N SER A 719 -36.08 -34.38 -26.30
CA SER A 719 -36.22 -35.80 -26.64
C SER A 719 -35.51 -36.11 -27.95
N LEU A 720 -34.87 -37.28 -28.02
CA LEU A 720 -34.25 -37.80 -29.25
C LEU A 720 -35.32 -38.13 -30.29
N THR A 721 -35.13 -37.70 -31.53
CA THR A 721 -36.03 -38.04 -32.64
C THR A 721 -35.61 -39.37 -33.31
N PRO A 722 -36.54 -40.15 -33.89
CA PRO A 722 -36.20 -41.39 -34.61
C PRO A 722 -35.22 -41.18 -35.77
N SER A 723 -35.21 -39.99 -36.38
CA SER A 723 -34.27 -39.57 -37.42
C SER A 723 -32.83 -39.41 -36.92
N GLU A 724 -32.63 -38.94 -35.68
CA GLU A 724 -31.29 -38.71 -35.11
C GLU A 724 -30.58 -40.02 -34.74
N VAL A 725 -31.34 -41.04 -34.33
CA VAL A 725 -30.83 -42.36 -33.88
C VAL A 725 -30.97 -43.46 -34.96
N HIS A 726 -31.34 -43.09 -36.18
CA HIS A 726 -31.54 -44.06 -37.26
C HIS A 726 -30.22 -44.77 -37.63
N GLY A 727 -30.21 -46.11 -37.56
CA GLY A 727 -29.04 -46.95 -37.88
C GLY A 727 -28.04 -47.15 -36.73
N TRP A 728 -28.40 -46.85 -35.48
CA TRP A 728 -27.53 -47.02 -34.31
C TRP A 728 -27.62 -48.41 -33.65
N VAL A 729 -28.63 -49.20 -34.01
CA VAL A 729 -28.95 -50.55 -33.48
C VAL A 729 -29.38 -51.44 -34.65
#